data_AF-A0A7L6B2V7-F1
#
_entry.id   AF-A0A7L6B2V7-F1
#
_cell.length_a   1.000
_cell.length_b   1.000
_cell.length_c   1.000
_cell.angle_alpha   90.00
_cell.angle_beta   90.00
_cell.angle_gamma   90.00
#
_symmetry.space_group_name_H-M   'P 1'
#
loop_
_entity.id
_entity.type
_entity.pdbx_description
1 polymer ?
#
loop_
_entity_poly.entity_id
_entity_poly.type
_entity_poly.pdbx_seq_one_letter_code
_entity_poly.pdbx_strand_id
1 'polypeptide(L)'
;MVWLAAMHRSVAEGKQLSPSEQELHRRCAGEPSSIAAIRYAELLVDMDERIARLGGSEAEELAATREELALHRIEAVDTFRATCHARSQPAPGGAVEEPVEARVIRRVAPQAFEEAFTKALRRRGIRSDSLEPPTSDVWRWLQSHDKRHPELPAEVKRLRKLDVAGFTRETVAEVNRWEHDQWLAHPAVAEQWVACTEEILTELVGARHILEAEFSRGGKGVVPRLRRAAEAYARGSARCLEAQLMVAEMRAQAGHLHRVRKVRTARVEAGTEASRAVRQSDPALARQVDRVFEEHRKNCSKQPSRADHAGCASSIARVVRSRLEPVDLPRRAEGEIGETEAVTPTAGVANAPDDPSEAFVCEAVRRQVPRESAGLTAVVAVDFDQSTGVFGYAWLTEEGELRTGTDRAVDVQDCGVQAICRTALDLVTGTSTVQVVCRDDRAAEAVGHVLRTGVVSGALGFPVARHTRQLLAEVIRHRRRLLVSADSCLERHGGAAAAAHLADLASRAGRGSEPRAVVQAEADRVSQSFGRALDQHLMAPAEEDDHAWWLSGSAQNNDDLVWQTALYRMHLQGGWCLLPDGELPSRGDRRLRLRLDHQEQGPAPAAAIQTVALRRRGGQWEISGIQWPKGLLPGTLVTFKWRCGSADIGARTARLPRPEQVDDVEFQHHYDRQVVTRETAPGSDQDRDVPDLSDASWAMRTLRKLGYLSVDGEAVLAEDALVRNCLDLGLPRHRADRIGPAVEQLLLGGRLLRVEGSVDHDGRPWYPPRPGHVRTLLLRYVPQIQSVTPQRQTANEWHRHRRGHWVTGFVRRLPPGAQASAEQVEAHRDAVLASEVVDRDLPEGFTYVRRHRRAR
;
A
#
# COMPACT_ATOMS: atom_id res chain seq x y z
N MET A 1 -5.21 -1.55 -47.08
CA MET A 1 -5.00 -0.34 -46.24
C MET A 1 -5.47 0.93 -46.95
N VAL A 2 -4.84 1.37 -48.04
CA VAL A 2 -5.17 2.65 -48.74
C VAL A 2 -6.65 2.75 -49.11
N TRP A 3 -7.21 1.70 -49.72
CA TRP A 3 -8.62 1.69 -50.12
C TRP A 3 -9.59 1.78 -48.93
N LEU A 4 -9.35 1.01 -47.86
CA LEU A 4 -10.14 1.08 -46.61
C LEU A 4 -10.06 2.47 -45.96
N ALA A 5 -8.89 3.12 -46.02
CA ALA A 5 -8.72 4.45 -45.48
C ALA A 5 -9.52 5.51 -46.26
N ALA A 6 -9.60 5.38 -47.59
CA ALA A 6 -10.45 6.24 -48.41
C ALA A 6 -11.94 6.08 -48.08
N MET A 7 -12.39 4.86 -47.79
CA MET A 7 -13.75 4.62 -47.31
C MET A 7 -14.00 5.25 -45.94
N HIS A 8 -13.11 5.04 -44.96
CA HIS A 8 -13.26 5.61 -43.63
C HIS A 8 -13.26 7.14 -43.66
N ARG A 9 -12.41 7.75 -44.50
CA ARG A 9 -12.44 9.20 -44.77
C ARG A 9 -13.77 9.63 -45.37
N SER A 10 -14.29 8.91 -46.36
CA SER A 10 -15.59 9.23 -46.98
C SER A 10 -16.74 9.18 -45.98
N VAL A 11 -16.74 8.21 -45.06
CA VAL A 11 -17.72 8.12 -43.97
C VAL A 11 -17.60 9.31 -43.02
N ALA A 12 -16.38 9.67 -42.61
CA ALA A 12 -16.14 10.82 -41.73
C ALA A 12 -16.51 12.17 -42.39
N GLU A 13 -16.39 12.28 -43.70
CA GLU A 13 -16.85 13.43 -44.49
C GLU A 13 -18.38 13.41 -44.74
N GLY A 14 -19.12 12.47 -44.17
CA GLY A 14 -20.58 12.35 -44.32
C GLY A 14 -21.05 11.85 -45.70
N LYS A 15 -20.16 11.28 -46.52
CA LYS A 15 -20.50 10.74 -47.84
C LYS A 15 -21.16 9.37 -47.72
N GLN A 16 -22.18 9.13 -48.54
CA GLN A 16 -22.80 7.80 -48.63
C GLN A 16 -21.89 6.83 -49.38
N LEU A 17 -21.52 5.73 -48.72
CA LEU A 17 -20.86 4.59 -49.35
C LEU A 17 -21.83 3.82 -50.26
N SER A 18 -21.34 3.23 -51.35
CA SER A 18 -22.13 2.30 -52.16
C SER A 18 -22.53 1.05 -51.36
N PRO A 19 -23.60 0.31 -51.74
CA PRO A 19 -24.02 -0.90 -51.01
C PRO A 19 -22.91 -1.94 -50.85
N SER A 20 -22.05 -2.11 -51.85
CA SER A 20 -20.87 -2.99 -51.80
C SER A 20 -19.81 -2.51 -50.82
N GLU A 21 -19.58 -1.19 -50.74
CA GLU A 21 -18.64 -0.60 -49.79
C GLU A 21 -19.19 -0.65 -48.36
N GLN A 22 -20.49 -0.45 -48.16
CA GLN A 22 -21.14 -0.61 -46.86
C GLN A 22 -21.01 -2.05 -46.34
N GLU A 23 -21.23 -3.03 -47.21
CA GLU A 23 -21.05 -4.43 -46.83
C GLU A 23 -19.60 -4.74 -46.45
N LEU A 24 -18.64 -4.28 -47.26
CA LEU A 24 -17.23 -4.50 -46.96
C LEU A 24 -16.77 -3.74 -45.69
N HIS A 25 -17.28 -2.52 -45.46
CA HIS A 25 -17.03 -1.74 -44.24
C HIS A 25 -17.52 -2.49 -43.00
N ARG A 26 -18.73 -3.05 -43.05
CA ARG A 26 -19.28 -3.88 -41.95
C ARG A 26 -18.48 -5.15 -41.72
N ARG A 27 -18.07 -5.86 -42.77
CA ARG A 27 -17.31 -7.11 -42.64
C ARG A 27 -15.93 -6.91 -42.05
N CYS A 28 -15.25 -5.82 -42.42
CA CYS A 28 -13.93 -5.48 -41.89
C CYS A 28 -14.00 -4.71 -40.56
N ALA A 29 -15.19 -4.41 -40.04
CA ALA A 29 -15.35 -3.66 -38.80
C ALA A 29 -14.70 -4.42 -37.63
N GLY A 30 -13.81 -3.73 -36.90
CA GLY A 30 -13.08 -4.31 -35.79
C GLY A 30 -11.87 -5.17 -36.17
N GLU A 31 -11.56 -5.38 -37.45
CA GLU A 31 -10.30 -6.03 -37.84
C GLU A 31 -9.09 -5.09 -37.61
N PRO A 32 -7.93 -5.60 -37.18
CA PRO A 32 -6.71 -4.79 -37.01
C PRO A 32 -6.35 -3.94 -38.23
N SER A 33 -6.54 -4.50 -39.43
CA SER A 33 -6.26 -3.86 -40.72
C SER A 33 -7.19 -2.69 -41.02
N SER A 34 -8.46 -2.78 -40.60
CA SER A 34 -9.45 -1.72 -40.74
C SER A 34 -9.19 -0.58 -39.76
N ILE A 35 -8.88 -0.90 -38.50
CA ILE A 35 -8.52 0.09 -37.48
C ILE A 35 -7.25 0.85 -37.88
N ALA A 36 -6.24 0.14 -38.39
CA ALA A 36 -5.04 0.75 -38.94
C ALA A 36 -5.34 1.64 -40.16
N ALA A 37 -6.31 1.28 -40.99
CA ALA A 37 -6.75 2.12 -42.10
C ALA A 37 -7.44 3.42 -41.63
N ILE A 38 -8.20 3.39 -40.52
CA ILE A 38 -8.72 4.63 -39.89
C ILE A 38 -7.57 5.51 -39.45
N ARG A 39 -6.55 4.94 -38.77
CA ARG A 39 -5.35 5.69 -38.36
C ARG A 39 -4.59 6.29 -39.54
N TYR A 40 -4.47 5.54 -40.63
CA TYR A 40 -3.87 6.04 -41.86
C TYR A 40 -4.65 7.25 -42.41
N ALA A 41 -5.98 7.14 -42.50
CA ALA A 41 -6.85 8.23 -42.96
C ALA A 41 -6.75 9.47 -42.05
N GLU A 42 -6.83 9.28 -40.72
CA GLU A 42 -6.72 10.33 -39.70
C GLU A 42 -5.44 11.15 -39.90
N LEU A 43 -4.30 10.46 -40.08
CA LEU A 43 -3.01 11.12 -40.26
C LEU A 43 -2.84 11.77 -41.63
N LEU A 44 -3.47 11.26 -42.68
CA LEU A 44 -3.48 11.98 -43.96
C LEU A 44 -4.27 13.29 -43.86
N VAL A 45 -5.41 13.28 -43.16
CA VAL A 45 -6.22 14.49 -42.94
C VAL A 45 -5.50 15.49 -42.02
N ASP A 46 -4.85 15.04 -40.94
CA ASP A 46 -3.98 15.90 -40.09
C ASP A 46 -2.91 16.59 -40.93
N MET A 47 -2.40 15.92 -41.96
CA MET A 47 -1.34 16.45 -42.81
C MET A 47 -1.86 17.44 -43.85
N ASP A 48 -3.02 17.16 -44.46
CA ASP A 48 -3.73 18.12 -45.31
C ASP A 48 -4.06 19.39 -44.51
N GLU A 49 -4.52 19.24 -43.27
CA GLU A 49 -4.84 20.33 -42.33
C GLU A 49 -3.60 21.17 -41.99
N ARG A 50 -2.46 20.52 -41.68
CA ARG A 50 -1.18 21.20 -41.41
C ARG A 50 -0.67 21.97 -42.61
N ILE A 51 -0.72 21.37 -43.80
CA ILE A 51 -0.28 22.03 -45.04
C ILE A 51 -1.15 23.26 -45.33
N ALA A 52 -2.48 23.15 -45.14
CA ALA A 52 -3.40 24.27 -45.28
C ALA A 52 -3.05 25.41 -44.30
N ARG A 53 -2.83 25.09 -43.02
CA ARG A 53 -2.44 26.07 -41.99
C ARG A 53 -1.11 26.75 -42.28
N LEU A 54 -0.09 25.98 -42.66
CA LEU A 54 1.21 26.52 -43.04
C LEU A 54 1.15 27.36 -44.33
N GLY A 55 0.18 27.08 -45.20
CA GLY A 55 -0.13 27.85 -46.40
C GLY A 55 -1.06 29.04 -46.18
N GLY A 56 -1.51 29.31 -44.94
CA GLY A 56 -2.42 30.40 -44.60
C GLY A 56 -3.87 30.21 -45.06
N SER A 57 -4.28 28.97 -45.34
CA SER A 57 -5.66 28.62 -45.71
C SER A 57 -6.45 28.14 -44.48
N GLU A 58 -7.77 28.39 -44.48
CA GLU A 58 -8.68 27.81 -43.48
C GLU A 58 -8.75 26.29 -43.62
N ALA A 59 -8.84 25.58 -42.49
CA ALA A 59 -8.77 24.12 -42.43
C ALA A 59 -9.83 23.50 -41.50
N GLU A 60 -10.92 24.21 -41.23
CA GLU A 60 -11.96 23.79 -40.28
C GLU A 60 -12.65 22.47 -40.67
N GLU A 61 -12.99 22.30 -41.95
CA GLU A 61 -13.59 21.04 -42.44
C GLU A 61 -12.63 19.84 -42.30
N LEU A 62 -11.33 20.06 -42.50
CA LEU A 62 -10.30 19.03 -42.32
C LEU A 62 -10.12 18.69 -40.84
N ALA A 63 -10.15 19.69 -39.95
CA ALA A 63 -10.09 19.47 -38.51
C ALA A 63 -11.29 18.65 -38.00
N ALA A 64 -12.50 18.97 -38.45
CA ALA A 64 -13.71 18.20 -38.14
C ALA A 64 -13.61 16.75 -38.63
N THR A 65 -13.16 16.55 -39.88
CA THR A 65 -12.96 15.21 -40.45
C THR A 65 -11.91 14.41 -39.67
N ARG A 66 -10.82 15.06 -39.23
CA ARG A 66 -9.77 14.44 -38.40
C ARG A 66 -10.31 14.00 -37.05
N GLU A 67 -11.11 14.84 -36.40
CA GLU A 67 -11.71 14.54 -35.10
C GLU A 67 -12.68 13.36 -35.18
N GLU A 68 -13.52 13.32 -36.20
CA GLU A 68 -14.44 12.20 -36.46
C GLU A 68 -13.67 10.88 -36.71
N LEU A 69 -12.61 10.90 -37.51
CA LEU A 69 -11.74 9.74 -37.72
C LEU A 69 -11.05 9.29 -36.43
N ALA A 70 -10.62 10.23 -35.59
CA ALA A 70 -10.01 9.92 -34.30
C ALA A 70 -11.01 9.24 -33.34
N LEU A 71 -12.26 9.72 -33.30
CA LEU A 71 -13.36 9.11 -32.53
C LEU A 71 -13.64 7.68 -33.01
N HIS A 72 -13.88 7.49 -34.31
CA HIS A 72 -14.08 6.16 -34.90
C HIS A 72 -12.93 5.20 -34.60
N ARG A 73 -11.68 5.67 -34.61
CA ARG A 73 -10.53 4.85 -34.25
C ARG A 73 -10.58 4.43 -32.79
N ILE A 74 -10.89 5.33 -31.86
CA ILE A 74 -10.96 5.04 -30.43
C ILE A 74 -12.04 3.97 -30.17
N GLU A 75 -13.24 4.18 -30.68
CA GLU A 75 -14.35 3.24 -30.54
C GLU A 75 -14.03 1.85 -31.12
N ALA A 76 -13.40 1.81 -32.29
CA ALA A 76 -13.01 0.55 -32.92
C ALA A 76 -11.92 -0.18 -32.14
N VAL A 77 -10.94 0.54 -31.58
CA VAL A 77 -9.90 -0.03 -30.69
C VAL A 77 -10.52 -0.59 -29.42
N ASP A 78 -11.45 0.14 -28.79
CA ASP A 78 -12.09 -0.31 -27.55
C ASP A 78 -13.00 -1.52 -27.77
N THR A 79 -13.76 -1.52 -28.86
CA THR A 79 -14.55 -2.69 -29.29
C THR A 79 -13.66 -3.92 -29.56
N PHE A 80 -12.53 -3.72 -30.22
CA PHE A 80 -11.55 -4.78 -30.46
C PHE A 80 -10.95 -5.32 -29.15
N ARG A 81 -10.58 -4.43 -28.22
CA ARG A 81 -10.06 -4.80 -26.89
C ARG A 81 -11.11 -5.56 -26.08
N ALA A 82 -12.37 -5.11 -26.08
CA ALA A 82 -13.48 -5.80 -25.43
C ALA A 82 -13.68 -7.21 -26.02
N THR A 83 -13.59 -7.35 -27.34
CA THR A 83 -13.67 -8.65 -28.03
C THR A 83 -12.50 -9.57 -27.65
N CYS A 84 -11.27 -9.06 -27.64
CA CYS A 84 -10.10 -9.81 -27.19
C CYS A 84 -10.23 -10.24 -25.73
N HIS A 85 -10.72 -9.33 -24.87
CA HIS A 85 -10.98 -9.65 -23.47
C HIS A 85 -12.03 -10.76 -23.36
N ALA A 86 -13.17 -10.66 -24.03
CA ALA A 86 -14.22 -11.67 -24.01
C ALA A 86 -13.69 -13.04 -24.47
N ARG A 87 -12.91 -13.10 -25.56
CA ARG A 87 -12.26 -14.34 -26.03
C ARG A 87 -11.26 -14.92 -25.03
N SER A 88 -10.61 -14.06 -24.25
CA SER A 88 -9.65 -14.49 -23.21
C SER A 88 -10.34 -15.00 -21.94
N GLN A 89 -11.61 -14.65 -21.69
CA GLN A 89 -12.35 -15.12 -20.51
C GLN A 89 -12.55 -16.65 -20.58
N PRO A 90 -12.46 -17.36 -19.45
CA PRO A 90 -12.62 -18.80 -19.44
C PRO A 90 -14.06 -19.16 -19.82
N ALA A 91 -14.23 -20.11 -20.73
CA ALA A 91 -15.54 -20.76 -20.88
C ALA A 91 -15.93 -21.39 -19.54
N PRO A 92 -17.22 -21.30 -19.11
CA PRO A 92 -17.70 -21.95 -17.90
C PRO A 92 -17.67 -23.48 -18.09
N GLY A 93 -16.49 -24.07 -17.88
CA GLY A 93 -16.23 -25.50 -18.02
C GLY A 93 -15.26 -25.95 -16.94
N GLY A 94 -15.63 -27.03 -16.24
CA GLY A 94 -15.09 -27.48 -14.95
C GLY A 94 -13.60 -27.23 -14.73
N ALA A 95 -13.29 -26.48 -13.67
CA ALA A 95 -11.93 -26.22 -13.24
C ALA A 95 -11.21 -27.53 -12.92
N VAL A 96 -10.15 -27.85 -13.68
CA VAL A 96 -9.18 -28.87 -13.27
C VAL A 96 -8.29 -28.20 -12.24
N GLU A 97 -8.61 -28.38 -10.97
CA GLU A 97 -7.88 -27.78 -9.87
C GLU A 97 -6.59 -28.54 -9.57
N GLU A 98 -5.50 -27.79 -9.41
CA GLU A 98 -4.26 -28.34 -8.86
C GLU A 98 -4.50 -28.81 -7.43
N PRO A 99 -4.13 -30.06 -7.05
CA PRO A 99 -4.28 -30.56 -5.69
C PRO A 99 -3.64 -29.64 -4.66
N VAL A 100 -4.30 -29.48 -3.51
CA VAL A 100 -3.85 -28.60 -2.43
C VAL A 100 -2.46 -29.01 -1.94
N GLU A 101 -2.17 -30.31 -1.94
CA GLU A 101 -0.88 -30.87 -1.57
C GLU A 101 0.25 -30.35 -2.48
N ALA A 102 0.05 -30.33 -3.80
CA ALA A 102 1.02 -29.76 -4.74
C ALA A 102 1.19 -28.24 -4.54
N ARG A 103 0.11 -27.52 -4.27
CA ARG A 103 0.14 -26.08 -3.96
C ARG A 103 0.87 -25.75 -2.65
N VAL A 104 0.81 -26.64 -1.65
CA VAL A 104 1.51 -26.50 -0.37
C VAL A 104 3.00 -26.77 -0.58
N ILE A 105 3.36 -27.88 -1.23
CA ILE A 105 4.76 -28.24 -1.44
C ILE A 105 5.49 -27.19 -2.28
N ARG A 106 4.87 -26.67 -3.35
CA ARG A 106 5.43 -25.54 -4.12
C ARG A 106 5.70 -24.30 -3.26
N ARG A 107 4.93 -24.06 -2.20
CA ARG A 107 5.10 -22.91 -1.28
C ARG A 107 6.07 -23.14 -0.14
N VAL A 108 6.36 -24.40 0.21
CA VAL A 108 7.28 -24.75 1.30
C VAL A 108 8.68 -25.01 0.75
N ALA A 109 8.78 -25.68 -0.41
CA ALA A 109 10.04 -26.03 -1.05
C ALA A 109 10.02 -25.61 -2.54
N PRO A 110 10.02 -24.28 -2.83
CA PRO A 110 9.86 -23.79 -4.19
C PRO A 110 10.95 -24.28 -5.14
N GLN A 111 12.22 -24.28 -4.71
CA GLN A 111 13.35 -24.72 -5.55
C GLN A 111 13.26 -26.21 -5.90
N ALA A 112 13.09 -27.08 -4.90
CA ALA A 112 12.96 -28.52 -5.11
C ALA A 112 11.72 -28.88 -5.96
N PHE A 113 10.63 -28.14 -5.79
CA PHE A 113 9.42 -28.32 -6.60
C PHE A 113 9.66 -27.93 -8.07
N GLU A 114 10.30 -26.80 -8.35
CA GLU A 114 10.57 -26.35 -9.73
C GLU A 114 11.53 -27.30 -10.48
N GLU A 115 12.54 -27.84 -9.80
CA GLU A 115 13.42 -28.85 -10.37
C GLU A 115 12.64 -30.14 -10.72
N ALA A 116 11.83 -30.63 -9.79
CA ALA A 116 11.00 -31.81 -9.99
C ALA A 116 9.93 -31.58 -11.07
N PHE A 117 9.36 -30.39 -11.14
CA PHE A 117 8.39 -29.98 -12.15
C PHE A 117 9.02 -29.93 -13.54
N THR A 118 10.18 -29.31 -13.67
CA THR A 118 10.95 -29.30 -14.92
C THR A 118 11.28 -30.71 -15.41
N LYS A 119 11.67 -31.61 -14.50
CA LYS A 119 11.92 -33.03 -14.82
C LYS A 119 10.66 -33.76 -15.28
N ALA A 120 9.52 -33.51 -14.63
CA ALA A 120 8.22 -34.06 -15.00
C ALA A 120 7.76 -33.59 -16.39
N LEU A 121 8.05 -32.33 -16.76
CA LEU A 121 7.77 -31.80 -18.10
C LEU A 121 8.66 -32.42 -19.16
N ARG A 122 9.98 -32.52 -18.92
CA ARG A 122 10.93 -33.15 -19.86
C ARG A 122 10.53 -34.59 -20.18
N ARG A 123 10.12 -35.38 -19.19
CA ARG A 123 9.65 -36.77 -19.39
C ARG A 123 8.41 -36.87 -20.28
N ARG A 124 7.57 -35.83 -20.30
CA ARG A 124 6.37 -35.74 -21.14
C ARG A 124 6.64 -35.14 -22.52
N GLY A 125 7.88 -34.76 -22.82
CA GLY A 125 8.22 -34.02 -24.04
C GLY A 125 7.62 -32.62 -24.10
N ILE A 126 7.20 -32.06 -22.95
CA ILE A 126 6.63 -30.71 -22.86
C ILE A 126 7.77 -29.76 -22.48
N ARG A 127 7.93 -28.66 -23.21
CA ARG A 127 8.87 -27.60 -22.83
C ARG A 127 8.29 -26.79 -21.68
N SER A 128 9.14 -26.31 -20.77
CA SER A 128 8.72 -25.51 -19.61
C SER A 128 7.96 -24.24 -20.01
N ASP A 129 8.42 -23.57 -21.08
CA ASP A 129 7.81 -22.37 -21.65
C ASP A 129 6.43 -22.60 -22.31
N SER A 130 6.07 -23.85 -22.61
CA SER A 130 4.82 -24.19 -23.28
C SER A 130 3.62 -24.17 -22.32
N LEU A 131 3.86 -24.33 -21.02
CA LEU A 131 2.77 -24.31 -20.05
C LEU A 131 2.44 -22.92 -19.52
N GLU A 132 3.27 -21.91 -19.75
CA GLU A 132 3.03 -20.54 -19.30
C GLU A 132 2.52 -19.66 -20.46
N PRO A 133 1.68 -18.65 -20.19
CA PRO A 133 1.31 -17.70 -21.23
C PRO A 133 2.57 -16.95 -21.69
N PRO A 134 2.83 -16.86 -23.00
CA PRO A 134 4.05 -16.26 -23.52
C PRO A 134 4.07 -14.75 -23.23
N THR A 135 5.16 -14.26 -22.64
CA THR A 135 5.44 -12.82 -22.51
C THR A 135 6.11 -12.26 -23.75
N SER A 136 6.83 -13.10 -24.49
CA SER A 136 7.52 -12.82 -25.76
C SER A 136 7.47 -14.03 -26.68
N ASP A 137 7.71 -13.82 -27.98
CA ASP A 137 7.62 -14.85 -29.04
C ASP A 137 6.26 -15.57 -29.05
N VAL A 138 5.19 -14.77 -28.95
CA VAL A 138 3.81 -15.25 -28.87
C VAL A 138 3.47 -16.08 -30.11
N TRP A 139 3.98 -15.71 -31.29
CA TRP A 139 3.76 -16.48 -32.51
C TRP A 139 4.32 -17.90 -32.42
N ARG A 140 5.58 -18.07 -31.99
CA ARG A 140 6.19 -19.40 -31.86
C ARG A 140 5.46 -20.24 -30.82
N TRP A 141 5.02 -19.61 -29.73
CA TRP A 141 4.20 -20.28 -28.72
C TRP A 141 2.86 -20.74 -29.32
N LEU A 142 2.19 -19.89 -30.09
CA LEU A 142 0.94 -20.26 -30.76
C LEU A 142 1.15 -21.41 -31.76
N GLN A 143 2.25 -21.37 -32.52
CA GLN A 143 2.62 -22.43 -33.46
C GLN A 143 2.84 -23.79 -32.78
N SER A 144 3.38 -23.82 -31.55
CA SER A 144 3.53 -25.09 -30.82
C SER A 144 2.23 -25.62 -30.22
N HIS A 145 1.19 -24.79 -30.07
CA HIS A 145 -0.07 -25.14 -29.41
C HIS A 145 -1.26 -25.29 -30.36
N ASP A 146 -1.19 -24.70 -31.55
CA ASP A 146 -2.29 -24.63 -32.49
C ASP A 146 -1.80 -24.86 -33.93
N LYS A 147 -2.23 -25.99 -34.51
CA LYS A 147 -1.85 -26.43 -35.85
C LYS A 147 -2.31 -25.50 -36.97
N ARG A 148 -3.18 -24.52 -36.67
CA ARG A 148 -3.62 -23.50 -37.63
C ARG A 148 -2.50 -22.53 -38.02
N HIS A 149 -1.40 -22.47 -37.24
CA HIS A 149 -0.27 -21.60 -37.54
C HIS A 149 0.80 -22.36 -38.35
N PRO A 150 1.00 -22.04 -39.64
CA PRO A 150 1.91 -22.77 -40.51
C PRO A 150 3.39 -22.49 -40.19
N GLU A 151 4.29 -23.25 -40.82
CA GLU A 151 5.73 -22.94 -40.78
C GLU A 151 6.03 -21.58 -41.41
N LEU A 152 7.02 -20.88 -40.83
CA LEU A 152 7.37 -19.54 -41.29
C LEU A 152 8.14 -19.57 -42.62
N PRO A 153 7.76 -18.74 -43.61
CA PRO A 153 8.54 -18.49 -44.80
C PRO A 153 9.98 -18.04 -44.47
N ALA A 154 10.93 -18.32 -45.36
CA ALA A 154 12.35 -17.96 -45.17
C ALA A 154 12.53 -16.46 -44.93
N GLU A 155 11.76 -15.62 -45.65
CA GLU A 155 11.84 -14.17 -45.53
C GLU A 155 11.34 -13.67 -44.17
N VAL A 156 10.23 -14.21 -43.68
CA VAL A 156 9.70 -13.91 -42.34
C VAL A 156 10.69 -14.34 -41.26
N LYS A 157 11.36 -15.50 -41.44
CA LYS A 157 12.44 -15.95 -40.55
C LYS A 157 13.64 -15.00 -40.57
N ARG A 158 13.98 -14.40 -41.72
CA ARG A 158 15.04 -13.39 -41.83
C ARG A 158 14.66 -12.12 -41.08
N LEU A 159 13.47 -11.57 -41.35
CA LEU A 159 12.96 -10.34 -40.72
C LEU A 159 12.93 -10.45 -39.19
N ARG A 160 12.50 -11.60 -38.66
CA ARG A 160 12.49 -11.87 -37.21
C ARG A 160 13.87 -11.98 -36.55
N LYS A 161 14.93 -12.15 -37.33
CA LYS A 161 16.32 -12.25 -36.83
C LYS A 161 17.06 -10.91 -36.90
N LEU A 162 16.47 -9.89 -37.53
CA LEU A 162 17.07 -8.57 -37.57
C LEU A 162 17.07 -7.97 -36.16
N ASP A 163 18.15 -7.25 -35.86
CA ASP A 163 18.17 -6.38 -34.69
C ASP A 163 17.25 -5.17 -34.91
N VAL A 164 17.07 -4.35 -33.87
CA VAL A 164 16.19 -3.17 -33.91
C VAL A 164 16.60 -2.24 -35.07
N ALA A 165 17.89 -1.95 -35.21
CA ALA A 165 18.38 -1.04 -36.24
C ALA A 165 18.17 -1.61 -37.67
N GLY A 166 18.46 -2.89 -37.88
CA GLY A 166 18.24 -3.55 -39.16
C GLY A 166 16.76 -3.59 -39.54
N PHE A 167 15.90 -3.92 -38.58
CA PHE A 167 14.46 -3.96 -38.82
C PHE A 167 13.88 -2.57 -39.11
N THR A 168 14.27 -1.54 -38.34
CA THR A 168 13.85 -0.15 -38.58
C THR A 168 14.25 0.33 -39.97
N ARG A 169 15.47 0.04 -40.43
CA ARG A 169 15.89 0.42 -41.79
C ARG A 169 15.02 -0.23 -42.87
N GLU A 170 14.72 -1.52 -42.74
CA GLU A 170 13.87 -2.24 -43.69
C GLU A 170 12.43 -1.70 -43.72
N THR A 171 11.84 -1.43 -42.55
CA THR A 171 10.48 -0.90 -42.46
C THR A 171 10.39 0.54 -42.93
N VAL A 172 11.34 1.41 -42.57
CA VAL A 172 11.42 2.78 -43.08
C VAL A 172 11.60 2.77 -44.60
N ALA A 173 12.41 1.86 -45.15
CA ALA A 173 12.52 1.69 -46.60
C ALA A 173 11.23 1.17 -47.25
N GLU A 174 10.46 0.32 -46.60
CA GLU A 174 9.15 -0.17 -47.11
C GLU A 174 8.10 0.95 -47.13
N VAL A 175 7.92 1.68 -46.03
CA VAL A 175 6.87 2.72 -45.96
C VAL A 175 7.15 3.88 -46.91
N ASN A 176 8.41 4.09 -47.29
CA ASN A 176 8.82 5.05 -48.32
C ASN A 176 8.65 4.51 -49.75
N ARG A 177 8.55 3.18 -49.96
CA ARG A 177 8.22 2.56 -51.25
C ARG A 177 6.70 2.49 -51.43
N TRP A 178 6.21 2.37 -52.67
CA TRP A 178 4.78 2.15 -52.94
C TRP A 178 4.39 0.68 -52.93
N GLU A 179 5.37 -0.22 -53.08
CA GLU A 179 5.13 -1.66 -53.07
C GLU A 179 4.97 -2.17 -51.63
N HIS A 180 3.87 -2.88 -51.39
CA HIS A 180 3.61 -3.47 -50.09
C HIS A 180 4.36 -4.78 -49.94
N ASP A 181 5.27 -4.85 -48.96
CA ASP A 181 5.93 -6.11 -48.63
C ASP A 181 5.01 -7.00 -47.79
N GLN A 182 4.48 -8.06 -48.43
CA GLN A 182 3.62 -9.04 -47.77
C GLN A 182 4.29 -9.74 -46.58
N TRP A 183 5.63 -9.79 -46.53
CA TRP A 183 6.38 -10.44 -45.47
C TRP A 183 6.43 -9.57 -44.20
N LEU A 184 6.47 -8.25 -44.35
CA LEU A 184 6.41 -7.30 -43.25
C LEU A 184 5.01 -7.20 -42.62
N ALA A 185 3.95 -7.50 -43.38
CA ALA A 185 2.59 -7.62 -42.84
C ALA A 185 2.29 -8.97 -42.16
N HIS A 186 3.23 -9.92 -42.17
CA HIS A 186 2.99 -11.24 -41.61
C HIS A 186 2.86 -11.16 -40.07
N PRO A 187 1.85 -11.80 -39.45
CA PRO A 187 1.60 -11.68 -37.99
C PRO A 187 2.79 -12.08 -37.11
N ALA A 188 3.61 -13.04 -37.57
CA ALA A 188 4.84 -13.43 -36.88
C ALA A 188 5.92 -12.34 -36.75
N VAL A 189 5.81 -11.26 -37.51
CA VAL A 189 6.70 -10.09 -37.45
C VAL A 189 6.07 -8.97 -36.59
N ALA A 190 4.80 -9.10 -36.19
CA ALA A 190 4.10 -8.06 -35.45
C ALA A 190 4.79 -7.70 -34.13
N GLU A 191 5.35 -8.66 -33.39
CA GLU A 191 6.13 -8.36 -32.17
C GLU A 191 7.39 -7.52 -32.47
N GLN A 192 8.02 -7.72 -33.63
CA GLN A 192 9.19 -6.93 -34.05
C GLN A 192 8.78 -5.49 -34.43
N TRP A 193 7.64 -5.33 -35.11
CA TRP A 193 7.04 -4.01 -35.35
C TRP A 193 6.73 -3.28 -34.05
N VAL A 194 6.13 -3.98 -33.07
CA VAL A 194 5.83 -3.39 -31.75
C VAL A 194 7.13 -3.00 -31.04
N ALA A 195 8.15 -3.86 -31.08
CA ALA A 195 9.44 -3.60 -30.44
C ALA A 195 10.19 -2.41 -31.05
N CYS A 196 10.06 -2.18 -32.37
CA CYS A 196 10.74 -1.10 -33.10
C CYS A 196 9.84 0.12 -33.35
N THR A 197 8.63 0.17 -32.78
CA THR A 197 7.65 1.24 -33.09
C THR A 197 8.21 2.63 -32.82
N GLU A 198 8.98 2.80 -31.75
CA GLU A 198 9.59 4.09 -31.41
C GLU A 198 10.60 4.52 -32.47
N GLU A 199 11.59 3.67 -32.77
CA GLU A 199 12.64 3.97 -33.72
C GLU A 199 12.06 4.28 -35.12
N ILE A 200 11.07 3.50 -35.55
CA ILE A 200 10.37 3.71 -36.83
C ILE A 200 9.67 5.07 -36.84
N LEU A 201 8.88 5.39 -35.82
CA LEU A 201 8.13 6.64 -35.78
C LEU A 201 9.03 7.86 -35.60
N THR A 202 10.10 7.75 -34.81
CA THR A 202 11.08 8.83 -34.64
C THR A 202 11.77 9.16 -35.97
N GLU A 203 12.20 8.17 -36.76
CA GLU A 203 12.80 8.45 -38.07
C GLU A 203 11.81 9.10 -39.04
N LEU A 204 10.57 8.60 -39.10
CA LEU A 204 9.55 9.13 -40.00
C LEU A 204 9.08 10.54 -39.60
N VAL A 205 8.89 10.79 -38.31
CA VAL A 205 8.54 12.13 -37.77
C VAL A 205 9.68 13.10 -37.99
N GLY A 206 10.93 12.68 -37.76
CA GLY A 206 12.11 13.50 -38.01
C GLY A 206 12.21 13.96 -39.46
N ALA A 207 12.03 13.02 -40.41
CA ALA A 207 12.01 13.33 -41.84
C ALA A 207 10.90 14.35 -42.20
N ARG A 208 9.71 14.21 -41.59
CA ARG A 208 8.61 15.17 -41.77
C ARG A 208 8.93 16.54 -41.19
N HIS A 209 9.40 16.63 -39.94
CA HIS A 209 9.68 17.91 -39.27
C HIS A 209 10.76 18.73 -40.00
N ILE A 210 11.78 18.06 -40.56
CA ILE A 210 12.80 18.72 -41.39
C ILE A 210 12.13 19.41 -42.59
N LEU A 211 11.19 18.74 -43.26
CA LEU A 211 10.47 19.29 -44.41
C LEU A 211 9.44 20.36 -44.03
N GLU A 212 8.79 20.24 -42.87
CA GLU A 212 7.92 21.30 -42.33
C GLU A 212 8.72 22.57 -42.05
N ALA A 213 9.90 22.46 -41.43
CA ALA A 213 10.79 23.59 -41.21
C ALA A 213 11.30 24.22 -42.52
N GLU A 214 11.56 23.41 -43.54
CA GLU A 214 11.92 23.89 -44.89
C GLU A 214 10.76 24.63 -45.55
N PHE A 215 9.52 24.13 -45.39
CA PHE A 215 8.31 24.76 -45.93
C PHE A 215 8.05 26.12 -45.27
N SER A 216 8.15 26.21 -43.95
CA SER A 216 7.97 27.46 -43.20
C SER A 216 9.00 28.54 -43.57
N ARG A 217 10.16 28.15 -44.13
CA ARG A 217 11.19 29.07 -44.64
C ARG A 217 10.95 29.50 -46.10
N GLY A 218 9.85 29.10 -46.72
CA GLY A 218 9.52 29.44 -48.10
C GLY A 218 10.26 28.60 -49.15
N GLY A 219 10.68 27.37 -48.80
CA GLY A 219 11.34 26.47 -49.74
C GLY A 219 10.47 26.13 -50.96
N LYS A 220 11.00 26.33 -52.17
CA LYS A 220 10.30 25.96 -53.41
C LYS A 220 10.26 24.44 -53.59
N GLY A 221 9.10 23.88 -53.96
CA GLY A 221 8.96 22.45 -54.23
C GLY A 221 8.92 21.54 -52.99
N VAL A 222 8.75 22.11 -51.80
CA VAL A 222 8.73 21.35 -50.53
C VAL A 222 7.41 20.61 -50.33
N VAL A 223 6.27 21.15 -50.78
CA VAL A 223 4.94 20.55 -50.54
C VAL A 223 4.83 19.09 -51.00
N PRO A 224 5.25 18.70 -52.24
CA PRO A 224 5.19 17.29 -52.65
C PRO A 224 6.10 16.38 -51.82
N ARG A 225 7.27 16.88 -51.39
CA ARG A 225 8.20 16.13 -50.53
C ARG A 225 7.60 15.94 -49.13
N LEU A 226 7.02 17.01 -48.58
CA LEU A 226 6.33 16.99 -47.30
C LEU A 226 5.14 16.01 -47.32
N ARG A 227 4.33 16.01 -48.39
CA ARG A 227 3.25 15.02 -48.57
C ARG A 227 3.75 13.59 -48.59
N ARG A 228 4.85 13.30 -49.30
CA ARG A 228 5.44 11.95 -49.31
C ARG A 228 5.95 11.53 -47.94
N ALA A 229 6.66 12.41 -47.22
CA ALA A 229 7.13 12.11 -45.86
C ALA A 229 5.97 11.93 -44.87
N ALA A 230 4.92 12.71 -45.03
CA ALA A 230 3.68 12.61 -44.26
C ALA A 230 2.93 11.29 -44.54
N GLU A 231 2.82 10.87 -45.80
CA GLU A 231 2.27 9.58 -46.19
C GLU A 231 3.08 8.41 -45.62
N ALA A 232 4.41 8.50 -45.65
CA ALA A 232 5.30 7.50 -45.06
C ALA A 232 5.10 7.41 -43.54
N TYR A 233 5.01 8.56 -42.86
CA TYR A 233 4.68 8.63 -41.43
C TYR A 233 3.30 8.03 -41.13
N ALA A 234 2.27 8.38 -41.91
CA ALA A 234 0.94 7.84 -41.76
C ALA A 234 0.92 6.32 -41.92
N ARG A 235 1.61 5.79 -42.95
CA ARG A 235 1.73 4.34 -43.19
C ARG A 235 2.47 3.64 -42.06
N GLY A 236 3.60 4.19 -41.62
CA GLY A 236 4.36 3.65 -40.48
C GLY A 236 3.53 3.62 -39.20
N SER A 237 2.82 4.70 -38.88
CA SER A 237 1.94 4.77 -37.71
C SER A 237 0.78 3.76 -37.79
N ALA A 238 0.15 3.64 -38.96
CA ALA A 238 -0.90 2.65 -39.19
C ALA A 238 -0.38 1.21 -39.02
N ARG A 239 0.79 0.88 -39.58
CA ARG A 239 1.40 -0.45 -39.45
C ARG A 239 1.81 -0.78 -38.02
N CYS A 240 2.36 0.19 -37.29
CA CYS A 240 2.66 0.00 -35.86
C CYS A 240 1.38 -0.26 -35.06
N LEU A 241 0.28 0.46 -35.32
CA LEU A 241 -1.00 0.20 -34.67
C LEU A 241 -1.56 -1.18 -35.02
N GLU A 242 -1.53 -1.55 -36.31
CA GLU A 242 -1.95 -2.88 -36.79
C GLU A 242 -1.21 -4.00 -36.05
N ALA A 243 0.12 -3.88 -35.97
CA ALA A 243 0.96 -4.86 -35.29
C ALA A 243 0.64 -4.96 -33.78
N GLN A 244 0.38 -3.84 -33.11
CA GLN A 244 -0.02 -3.85 -31.69
C GLN A 244 -1.34 -4.61 -31.48
N LEU A 245 -2.31 -4.37 -32.36
CA LEU A 245 -3.61 -5.05 -32.31
C LEU A 245 -3.46 -6.56 -32.62
N MET A 246 -2.65 -6.92 -33.63
CA MET A 246 -2.32 -8.33 -33.92
C MET A 246 -1.66 -9.02 -32.73
N VAL A 247 -0.71 -8.38 -32.04
CA VAL A 247 -0.08 -8.93 -30.82
C VAL A 247 -1.09 -9.10 -29.69
N ALA A 248 -2.01 -8.14 -29.51
CA ALA A 248 -3.08 -8.26 -28.52
C ALA A 248 -4.01 -9.44 -28.81
N GLU A 249 -4.41 -9.65 -30.06
CA GLU A 249 -5.22 -10.80 -30.48
C GLU A 249 -4.46 -12.13 -30.29
N MET A 250 -3.19 -12.19 -30.71
CA MET A 250 -2.35 -13.37 -30.50
C MET A 250 -2.21 -13.71 -29.01
N ARG A 251 -2.06 -12.71 -28.14
CA ARG A 251 -2.02 -12.90 -26.68
C ARG A 251 -3.37 -13.37 -26.12
N ALA A 252 -4.48 -12.84 -26.63
CA ALA A 252 -5.81 -13.32 -26.26
C ALA A 252 -6.00 -14.80 -26.67
N GLN A 253 -5.57 -15.18 -27.87
CA GLN A 253 -5.57 -16.57 -28.34
C GLN A 253 -4.65 -17.45 -27.48
N ALA A 254 -3.46 -16.97 -27.13
CA ALA A 254 -2.54 -17.70 -26.26
C ALA A 254 -3.13 -17.89 -24.85
N GLY A 255 -3.75 -16.85 -24.30
CA GLY A 255 -4.48 -16.92 -23.03
C GLY A 255 -5.66 -17.89 -23.07
N HIS A 256 -6.37 -17.95 -24.20
CA HIS A 256 -7.43 -18.94 -24.41
C HIS A 256 -6.87 -20.36 -24.43
N LEU A 257 -5.86 -20.63 -25.26
CA LEU A 257 -5.20 -21.94 -25.38
C LEU A 257 -4.58 -22.40 -24.05
N HIS A 258 -3.97 -21.48 -23.31
CA HIS A 258 -3.44 -21.72 -21.97
C HIS A 258 -4.50 -22.21 -20.98
N ARG A 259 -5.74 -21.75 -21.16
CA ARG A 259 -6.89 -22.10 -20.32
C ARG A 259 -7.65 -23.33 -20.81
N VAL A 260 -7.35 -23.85 -22.00
CA VAL A 260 -7.95 -25.08 -22.53
C VAL A 260 -7.62 -26.25 -21.58
N ARG A 261 -8.62 -27.11 -21.37
CA ARG A 261 -8.56 -28.27 -20.46
C ARG A 261 -7.27 -29.09 -20.64
N LYS A 262 -6.84 -29.33 -21.88
CA LYS A 262 -5.62 -30.10 -22.19
C LYS A 262 -4.35 -29.53 -21.53
N VAL A 263 -4.12 -28.21 -21.62
CA VAL A 263 -2.95 -27.54 -21.03
C VAL A 263 -3.06 -27.52 -19.50
N ARG A 264 -4.26 -27.25 -18.97
CA ARG A 264 -4.53 -27.30 -17.53
C ARG A 264 -4.29 -28.69 -16.95
N THR A 265 -4.79 -29.74 -17.59
CA THR A 265 -4.59 -31.14 -17.20
C THR A 265 -3.11 -31.49 -17.21
N ALA A 266 -2.38 -31.17 -18.29
CA ALA A 266 -0.94 -31.41 -18.36
C ALA A 266 -0.16 -30.72 -17.23
N ARG A 267 -0.53 -29.48 -16.89
CA ARG A 267 0.06 -28.74 -15.77
C ARG A 267 -0.25 -29.38 -14.42
N VAL A 268 -1.50 -29.77 -14.18
CA VAL A 268 -1.92 -30.40 -12.91
C VAL A 268 -1.25 -31.77 -12.73
N GLU A 269 -1.15 -32.56 -13.80
CA GLU A 269 -0.45 -33.85 -13.79
C GLU A 269 1.05 -33.67 -13.50
N ALA A 270 1.71 -32.72 -14.17
CA ALA A 270 3.12 -32.41 -13.93
C ALA A 270 3.35 -31.88 -12.51
N GLY A 271 2.48 -31.02 -11.99
CA GLY A 271 2.55 -30.49 -10.63
C GLY A 271 2.32 -31.58 -9.57
N THR A 272 1.44 -32.54 -9.86
CA THR A 272 1.21 -33.71 -9.00
C THR A 272 2.42 -34.64 -8.98
N GLU A 273 3.06 -34.89 -10.13
CA GLU A 273 4.30 -35.66 -10.19
C GLU A 273 5.44 -34.96 -9.47
N ALA A 274 5.59 -33.64 -9.67
CA ALA A 274 6.62 -32.84 -9.01
C ALA A 274 6.47 -32.90 -7.47
N SER A 275 5.24 -32.69 -6.99
CA SER A 275 4.88 -32.84 -5.58
C SER A 275 5.26 -34.22 -5.02
N ARG A 276 4.97 -35.29 -5.76
CA ARG A 276 5.34 -36.66 -5.37
C ARG A 276 6.85 -36.84 -5.31
N ALA A 277 7.59 -36.32 -6.28
CA ALA A 277 9.04 -36.43 -6.33
C ALA A 277 9.71 -35.69 -5.16
N VAL A 278 9.25 -34.48 -4.82
CA VAL A 278 9.76 -33.72 -3.67
C VAL A 278 9.51 -34.46 -2.35
N ARG A 279 8.32 -35.06 -2.19
CA ARG A 279 8.02 -35.88 -1.00
C ARG A 279 8.88 -37.13 -0.88
N GLN A 280 9.29 -37.70 -2.01
CA GLN A 280 10.19 -38.86 -2.03
C GLN A 280 11.63 -38.47 -1.70
N SER A 281 12.09 -37.30 -2.16
CA SER A 281 13.44 -36.80 -1.88
C SER A 281 13.59 -36.25 -0.47
N ASP A 282 12.51 -35.72 0.13
CA ASP A 282 12.50 -35.19 1.50
C ASP A 282 11.38 -35.83 2.34
N PRO A 283 11.65 -36.99 2.96
CA PRO A 283 10.68 -37.67 3.82
C PRO A 283 10.32 -36.88 5.08
N ALA A 284 11.18 -35.98 5.56
CA ALA A 284 10.92 -35.17 6.75
C ALA A 284 9.86 -34.10 6.43
N LEU A 285 10.05 -33.36 5.33
CA LEU A 285 9.05 -32.45 4.77
C LEU A 285 7.74 -33.18 4.49
N ALA A 286 7.78 -34.37 3.88
CA ALA A 286 6.58 -35.15 3.58
C ALA A 286 5.76 -35.47 4.83
N ARG A 287 6.39 -35.99 5.89
CA ARG A 287 5.73 -36.27 7.18
C ARG A 287 5.13 -35.01 7.80
N GLN A 288 5.87 -33.90 7.74
CA GLN A 288 5.43 -32.64 8.32
C GLN A 288 4.23 -32.05 7.56
N VAL A 289 4.23 -32.13 6.23
CA VAL A 289 3.09 -31.77 5.38
C VAL A 289 1.88 -32.65 5.71
N ASP A 290 2.02 -33.97 5.75
CA ASP A 290 0.90 -34.89 6.06
C ASP A 290 0.29 -34.61 7.43
N ARG A 291 1.12 -34.37 8.45
CA ARG A 291 0.69 -34.06 9.82
C ARG A 291 -0.13 -32.77 9.87
N VAL A 292 0.36 -31.70 9.23
CA VAL A 292 -0.36 -30.41 9.20
C VAL A 292 -1.65 -30.52 8.39
N PHE A 293 -1.67 -31.30 7.30
CA PHE A 293 -2.91 -31.55 6.56
C PHE A 293 -3.95 -32.29 7.39
N GLU A 294 -3.55 -33.27 8.20
CA GLU A 294 -4.45 -34.02 9.08
C GLU A 294 -5.00 -33.14 10.21
N GLU A 295 -4.14 -32.34 10.85
CA GLU A 295 -4.55 -31.33 11.83
C GLU A 295 -5.50 -30.29 11.21
N HIS A 296 -5.19 -29.81 10.01
CA HIS A 296 -6.04 -28.86 9.29
C HIS A 296 -7.41 -29.47 8.97
N ARG A 297 -7.46 -30.72 8.49
CA ARG A 297 -8.72 -31.40 8.13
C ARG A 297 -9.66 -31.53 9.33
N LYS A 298 -9.11 -31.79 10.52
CA LYS A 298 -9.88 -31.90 11.77
C LYS A 298 -10.49 -30.56 12.20
N ASN A 299 -9.85 -29.44 11.86
CA ASN A 299 -10.20 -28.11 12.34
C ASN A 299 -10.79 -27.21 11.25
N CYS A 300 -10.95 -27.70 10.01
CA CYS A 300 -11.46 -26.90 8.91
C CYS A 300 -12.99 -26.86 8.94
N SER A 301 -13.55 -25.66 9.01
CA SER A 301 -15.01 -25.44 8.92
C SER A 301 -15.58 -25.69 7.51
N LYS A 302 -14.72 -25.87 6.50
CA LYS A 302 -15.12 -26.25 5.14
C LYS A 302 -15.14 -27.78 5.04
N GLN A 303 -16.32 -28.35 4.76
CA GLN A 303 -16.64 -29.78 4.66
C GLN A 303 -15.72 -30.56 3.67
N PRO A 304 -15.73 -31.92 3.68
CA PRO A 304 -14.57 -32.76 3.38
C PRO A 304 -14.35 -33.06 1.89
N SER A 305 -14.71 -32.14 0.99
CA SER A 305 -14.36 -32.29 -0.43
C SER A 305 -12.95 -31.73 -0.67
N ARG A 306 -12.07 -32.53 -1.29
CA ARG A 306 -10.69 -32.12 -1.64
C ARG A 306 -10.62 -30.84 -2.49
N ALA A 307 -11.71 -30.45 -3.15
CA ALA A 307 -11.80 -29.26 -4.00
C ALA A 307 -12.04 -27.96 -3.19
N ASP A 308 -12.68 -28.03 -2.01
CA ASP A 308 -13.07 -26.82 -1.24
C ASP A 308 -11.92 -26.22 -0.40
N HIS A 309 -10.76 -26.89 -0.38
CA HIS A 309 -9.56 -26.46 0.35
C HIS A 309 -8.59 -25.61 -0.49
N ALA A 310 -8.98 -25.18 -1.70
CA ALA A 310 -8.17 -24.36 -2.60
C ALA A 310 -7.56 -23.11 -1.93
N GLY A 311 -8.30 -22.48 -1.02
CA GLY A 311 -7.87 -21.30 -0.24
C GLY A 311 -7.02 -21.61 1.00
N CYS A 312 -6.94 -22.88 1.43
CA CYS A 312 -6.25 -23.29 2.66
C CYS A 312 -4.74 -23.48 2.48
N ALA A 313 -4.27 -23.63 1.24
CA ALA A 313 -2.86 -23.95 0.93
C ALA A 313 -1.84 -22.95 1.53
N SER A 314 -2.16 -21.66 1.54
CA SER A 314 -1.26 -20.63 2.10
C SER A 314 -1.13 -20.75 3.62
N SER A 315 -2.24 -21.04 4.32
CA SER A 315 -2.23 -21.24 5.78
C SER A 315 -1.47 -22.51 6.16
N ILE A 316 -1.72 -23.61 5.45
CA ILE A 316 -1.03 -24.89 5.66
C ILE A 316 0.48 -24.74 5.41
N ALA A 317 0.89 -24.10 4.32
CA ALA A 317 2.31 -23.91 4.00
C ALA A 317 3.05 -23.09 5.07
N ARG A 318 2.41 -22.10 5.67
CA ARG A 318 2.99 -21.29 6.76
C ARG A 318 3.29 -22.15 7.99
N VAL A 319 2.35 -23.01 8.40
CA VAL A 319 2.53 -23.92 9.54
C VAL A 319 3.59 -24.98 9.26
N VAL A 320 3.71 -25.47 8.03
CA VAL A 320 4.77 -26.42 7.67
C VAL A 320 6.14 -25.77 7.77
N ARG A 321 6.33 -24.54 7.26
CA ARG A 321 7.62 -23.82 7.34
C ARG A 321 8.08 -23.57 8.77
N SER A 322 7.16 -23.13 9.64
CA SER A 322 7.50 -22.85 11.04
C SER A 322 7.95 -24.08 11.85
N ARG A 323 7.70 -25.30 11.35
CA ARG A 323 8.14 -26.54 12.01
C ARG A 323 9.42 -27.15 11.40
N LEU A 324 10.01 -26.50 10.39
CA LEU A 324 11.20 -27.01 9.68
C LEU A 324 12.49 -26.21 9.95
N GLU A 325 12.44 -25.03 10.60
CA GLU A 325 13.64 -24.23 10.88
C GLU A 325 14.44 -24.73 12.11
N PRO A 326 15.77 -24.94 11.99
CA PRO A 326 16.65 -25.25 13.12
C PRO A 326 17.20 -23.99 13.82
N VAL A 327 17.42 -24.09 15.13
CA VAL A 327 17.89 -23.01 16.02
C VAL A 327 19.41 -23.09 16.21
N ASP A 328 20.15 -22.02 15.92
CA ASP A 328 21.59 -21.84 16.23
C ASP A 328 21.83 -20.47 16.89
N LEU A 329 22.69 -20.41 17.92
CA LEU A 329 23.06 -19.21 18.69
C LEU A 329 24.50 -18.74 18.38
N PRO A 330 24.79 -17.42 18.23
CA PRO A 330 26.15 -16.91 18.02
C PRO A 330 26.81 -16.20 19.21
N ARG A 331 28.16 -16.27 19.21
CA ARG A 331 29.17 -15.67 20.10
C ARG A 331 29.43 -14.18 19.76
N ARG A 332 29.67 -13.36 20.79
CA ARG A 332 30.08 -11.94 20.73
C ARG A 332 31.58 -11.75 20.49
N ALA A 333 31.95 -10.71 19.74
CA ALA A 333 33.26 -10.06 19.75
C ALA A 333 33.06 -8.54 19.89
N GLU A 334 33.88 -7.93 20.75
CA GLU A 334 33.92 -6.51 21.10
C GLU A 334 34.88 -5.73 20.18
N GLY A 335 34.69 -4.41 20.05
CA GLY A 335 35.67 -3.54 19.38
C GLY A 335 35.18 -2.12 19.08
N GLU A 336 35.30 -1.26 20.09
CA GLU A 336 35.52 0.21 20.17
C GLU A 336 35.44 1.13 18.93
N ILE A 337 34.84 2.31 19.17
CA ILE A 337 34.69 3.48 18.28
C ILE A 337 35.67 4.58 18.72
N GLY A 338 36.23 5.32 17.75
CA GLY A 338 36.87 6.63 17.97
C GLY A 338 36.11 7.74 17.25
N GLU A 339 35.84 8.83 17.96
CA GLU A 339 35.11 10.02 17.50
C GLU A 339 35.99 11.01 16.72
N THR A 340 35.37 11.81 15.84
CA THR A 340 35.90 13.14 15.49
C THR A 340 34.76 14.08 15.04
N GLU A 341 34.65 15.23 15.69
CA GLU A 341 33.69 16.33 15.45
C GLU A 341 33.97 17.13 14.15
N ALA A 342 32.92 17.69 13.53
CA ALA A 342 33.02 18.95 12.77
C ALA A 342 31.65 19.65 12.52
N VAL A 343 31.41 20.72 13.29
CA VAL A 343 30.94 22.07 12.93
C VAL A 343 30.03 22.27 11.69
N THR A 344 28.82 22.78 11.96
CA THR A 344 27.84 23.35 11.01
C THR A 344 28.00 24.86 10.83
N PRO A 345 27.68 25.42 9.65
CA PRO A 345 27.27 26.81 9.51
C PRO A 345 25.81 26.97 9.05
N THR A 346 25.11 27.87 9.74
CA THR A 346 23.76 28.40 9.50
C THR A 346 23.75 29.48 8.41
N ALA A 347 22.68 29.54 7.60
CA ALA A 347 21.84 30.73 7.34
C ALA A 347 20.94 30.59 6.08
N GLY A 348 19.71 31.11 6.18
CA GLY A 348 19.02 31.73 5.04
C GLY A 348 17.61 31.20 4.69
N VAL A 349 16.62 31.45 5.54
CA VAL A 349 15.20 31.12 5.32
C VAL A 349 14.53 32.14 4.39
N ALA A 350 13.87 31.65 3.33
CA ALA A 350 12.74 32.32 2.68
C ALA A 350 11.50 31.40 2.73
N ASN A 351 10.33 32.01 2.92
CA ASN A 351 9.08 31.42 3.42
C ASN A 351 8.31 30.59 2.38
N ALA A 352 7.68 29.51 2.84
CA ALA A 352 6.65 28.70 2.18
C ALA A 352 5.49 28.44 3.20
N PRO A 353 4.27 28.05 2.76
CA PRO A 353 3.00 28.41 3.41
C PRO A 353 2.66 27.64 4.71
N ASP A 354 2.26 28.40 5.74
CA ASP A 354 1.84 27.97 7.08
C ASP A 354 0.35 27.53 7.16
N ASP A 355 -0.06 26.42 6.55
CA ASP A 355 -1.36 25.80 6.94
C ASP A 355 -1.30 24.25 6.95
N PRO A 356 -1.22 23.61 8.15
CA PRO A 356 -1.08 22.18 8.30
C PRO A 356 -2.43 21.41 8.38
N SER A 357 -3.55 22.00 7.96
CA SER A 357 -4.88 21.39 8.15
C SER A 357 -5.48 20.64 6.95
N GLU A 358 -4.79 20.55 5.81
CA GLU A 358 -5.30 19.87 4.63
C GLU A 358 -4.88 18.39 4.57
N ALA A 359 -5.85 17.48 4.42
CA ALA A 359 -5.61 16.04 4.32
C ALA A 359 -4.52 15.69 3.29
N PHE A 360 -3.69 14.67 3.56
CA PHE A 360 -2.57 14.25 2.70
C PHE A 360 -3.01 13.80 1.29
N VAL A 361 -4.09 13.01 1.23
CA VAL A 361 -4.76 12.55 0.01
C VAL A 361 -6.28 12.58 0.19
N CYS A 362 -7.02 12.68 -0.91
CA CYS A 362 -8.47 12.70 -0.89
C CYS A 362 -9.07 11.43 -0.26
N GLU A 363 -10.10 11.55 0.59
CA GLU A 363 -10.68 10.39 1.30
C GLU A 363 -11.32 9.37 0.33
N ALA A 364 -11.79 9.81 -0.84
CA ALA A 364 -12.27 8.93 -1.90
C ALA A 364 -11.16 8.00 -2.44
N VAL A 365 -9.92 8.48 -2.52
CA VAL A 365 -8.75 7.69 -2.96
C VAL A 365 -8.35 6.69 -1.87
N ARG A 366 -8.40 7.10 -0.59
CA ARG A 366 -8.17 6.19 0.56
C ARG A 366 -9.13 5.01 0.61
N ARG A 367 -10.38 5.18 0.20
CA ARG A 367 -11.39 4.10 0.16
C ARG A 367 -11.16 3.07 -0.94
N GLN A 368 -10.29 3.36 -1.93
CA GLN A 368 -9.97 2.43 -3.01
C GLN A 368 -8.98 1.33 -2.58
N VAL A 369 -8.31 1.48 -1.43
CA VAL A 369 -7.42 0.45 -0.87
C VAL A 369 -8.21 -0.48 0.06
N PRO A 370 -8.15 -1.81 -0.16
CA PRO A 370 -8.69 -2.77 0.80
C PRO A 370 -7.98 -2.63 2.15
N ARG A 371 -8.73 -2.34 3.23
CA ARG A 371 -8.20 -2.15 4.60
C ARG A 371 -7.38 -3.34 5.13
N GLU A 372 -7.51 -4.51 4.51
CA GLU A 372 -6.77 -5.74 4.85
C GLU A 372 -5.36 -5.80 4.24
N SER A 373 -5.01 -4.85 3.37
CA SER A 373 -3.69 -4.68 2.77
C SER A 373 -3.08 -3.35 3.25
N ALA A 374 -2.47 -3.34 4.43
CA ALA A 374 -1.72 -2.18 4.90
C ALA A 374 -0.60 -1.88 3.89
N GLY A 375 -0.78 -0.80 3.12
CA GLY A 375 0.11 -0.42 2.05
C GLY A 375 0.51 1.05 2.17
N LEU A 376 1.76 1.34 1.83
CA LEU A 376 2.37 2.66 1.80
C LEU A 376 1.64 3.53 0.76
N THR A 377 1.30 4.79 1.08
CA THR A 377 0.63 5.70 0.13
C THR A 377 1.57 6.84 -0.25
N ALA A 378 1.84 6.98 -1.54
CA ALA A 378 2.70 8.01 -2.11
C ALA A 378 1.92 8.91 -3.06
N VAL A 379 2.15 10.23 -2.98
CA VAL A 379 1.67 11.22 -3.93
C VAL A 379 2.82 11.62 -4.84
N VAL A 380 2.56 11.68 -6.14
CA VAL A 380 3.54 12.08 -7.15
C VAL A 380 3.04 13.28 -7.95
N ALA A 381 3.94 14.23 -8.20
CA ALA A 381 3.70 15.40 -9.01
C ALA A 381 4.88 15.66 -9.97
N VAL A 382 4.57 16.40 -11.03
CA VAL A 382 5.50 16.74 -12.11
C VAL A 382 5.33 18.21 -12.49
N ASP A 383 6.44 18.83 -12.89
CA ASP A 383 6.46 20.13 -13.55
C ASP A 383 7.28 19.98 -14.85
N PHE A 384 6.63 20.14 -16.01
CA PHE A 384 7.21 19.90 -17.32
C PHE A 384 7.37 21.20 -18.10
N ASP A 385 8.59 21.44 -18.58
CA ASP A 385 8.89 22.55 -19.48
C ASP A 385 8.87 22.08 -20.94
N GLN A 386 7.84 22.51 -21.68
CA GLN A 386 7.65 22.19 -23.09
C GLN A 386 8.78 22.68 -23.99
N SER A 387 9.50 23.73 -23.60
CA SER A 387 10.54 24.33 -24.45
C SER A 387 11.85 23.52 -24.44
N THR A 388 12.17 22.88 -23.32
CA THR A 388 13.40 22.09 -23.15
C THR A 388 13.15 20.58 -23.12
N GLY A 389 11.90 20.15 -22.92
CA GLY A 389 11.53 18.75 -22.72
C GLY A 389 12.00 18.19 -21.37
N VAL A 390 12.50 19.05 -20.47
CA VAL A 390 12.92 18.69 -19.11
C VAL A 390 11.72 18.80 -18.19
N PHE A 391 11.54 17.81 -17.31
CA PHE A 391 10.63 17.94 -16.17
C PHE A 391 11.36 17.72 -14.86
N GLY A 392 10.90 18.44 -13.84
CA GLY A 392 11.10 18.05 -12.46
C GLY A 392 9.99 17.10 -12.02
N TYR A 393 10.32 16.11 -11.21
CA TYR A 393 9.35 15.30 -10.51
C TYR A 393 9.67 15.28 -9.03
N ALA A 394 8.63 15.14 -8.23
CA ALA A 394 8.77 14.84 -6.83
C ALA A 394 7.69 13.85 -6.43
N TRP A 395 8.06 12.93 -5.57
CA TRP A 395 7.10 12.11 -4.85
C TRP A 395 7.32 12.26 -3.36
N LEU A 396 6.23 12.10 -2.63
CA LEU A 396 6.16 12.27 -1.19
C LEU A 396 5.20 11.22 -0.66
N THR A 397 5.52 10.57 0.44
CA THR A 397 4.62 9.65 1.13
C THR A 397 4.00 10.32 2.35
N GLU A 398 2.93 9.74 2.90
CA GLU A 398 2.32 10.25 4.13
C GLU A 398 3.32 10.18 5.29
N GLU A 399 4.31 9.30 5.16
CA GLU A 399 5.37 9.03 6.11
C GLU A 399 6.56 10.02 6.04
N GLY A 400 6.48 11.02 5.15
CA GLY A 400 7.54 12.02 4.96
C GLY A 400 8.75 11.54 4.16
N GLU A 401 8.72 10.29 3.65
CA GLU A 401 9.67 9.85 2.64
C GLU A 401 9.41 10.65 1.37
N LEU A 402 10.47 11.21 0.81
CA LEU A 402 10.36 11.92 -0.46
C LEU A 402 11.58 11.74 -1.31
N ARG A 403 11.40 12.00 -2.59
CA ARG A 403 12.51 12.15 -3.53
C ARG A 403 12.13 13.18 -4.57
N THR A 404 13.10 14.01 -4.92
CA THR A 404 13.03 14.92 -6.06
C THR A 404 13.98 14.43 -7.14
N GLY A 405 13.67 14.75 -8.39
CA GLY A 405 14.52 14.40 -9.52
C GLY A 405 14.18 15.23 -10.75
N THR A 406 15.05 15.12 -11.74
CA THR A 406 14.86 15.75 -13.04
C THR A 406 15.10 14.71 -14.13
N ASP A 407 14.33 14.79 -15.19
CA ASP A 407 14.49 13.93 -16.35
C ASP A 407 13.92 14.60 -17.62
N ARG A 408 13.92 13.89 -18.73
CA ARG A 408 13.35 14.33 -20.00
C ARG A 408 12.17 13.46 -20.42
N ALA A 409 11.12 14.12 -20.91
CA ALA A 409 9.91 13.48 -21.41
C ALA A 409 9.53 14.06 -22.76
N VAL A 410 8.75 13.28 -23.53
CA VAL A 410 8.24 13.71 -24.84
C VAL A 410 7.14 14.77 -24.69
N ASP A 411 6.26 14.60 -23.71
CA ASP A 411 5.17 15.50 -23.38
C ASP A 411 4.77 15.41 -21.89
N VAL A 412 3.71 16.14 -21.52
CA VAL A 412 3.19 16.20 -20.14
C VAL A 412 2.67 14.83 -19.66
N GLN A 413 2.11 14.03 -20.58
CA GLN A 413 1.58 12.72 -20.22
C GLN A 413 2.71 11.71 -20.01
N ASP A 414 3.75 11.76 -20.84
CA ASP A 414 4.97 10.97 -20.70
C ASP A 414 5.68 11.28 -19.38
N CYS A 415 5.78 12.55 -18.97
CA CYS A 415 6.40 12.89 -17.68
C CYS A 415 5.61 12.34 -16.49
N GLY A 416 4.27 12.39 -16.54
CA GLY A 416 3.39 11.80 -15.53
C GLY A 416 3.61 10.29 -15.39
N VAL A 417 3.67 9.57 -16.51
CA VAL A 417 3.93 8.12 -16.52
C VAL A 417 5.33 7.79 -15.97
N GLN A 418 6.36 8.53 -16.39
CA GLN A 418 7.72 8.35 -15.88
C GLN A 418 7.79 8.56 -14.37
N ALA A 419 7.18 9.63 -13.86
CA ALA A 419 7.19 9.95 -12.45
C ALA A 419 6.49 8.87 -11.62
N ILE A 420 5.29 8.42 -12.03
CA ILE A 420 4.58 7.32 -11.35
C ILE A 420 5.43 6.04 -11.32
N CYS A 421 6.07 5.68 -12.43
CA CYS A 421 6.87 4.46 -12.48
C CYS A 421 8.12 4.53 -11.60
N ARG A 422 8.80 5.68 -11.58
CA ARG A 422 9.96 5.91 -10.70
C ARG A 422 9.56 5.85 -9.23
N THR A 423 8.49 6.52 -8.84
CA THR A 423 7.93 6.42 -7.48
C THR A 423 7.62 4.98 -7.10
N ALA A 424 6.96 4.24 -8.00
CA ALA A 424 6.63 2.84 -7.75
C ALA A 424 7.88 1.96 -7.55
N LEU A 425 8.92 2.14 -8.37
CA LEU A 425 10.17 1.37 -8.26
C LEU A 425 11.00 1.75 -7.02
N ASP A 426 11.00 3.03 -6.67
CA ASP A 426 11.70 3.55 -5.50
C ASP A 426 11.12 2.98 -4.20
N LEU A 427 9.79 2.85 -4.14
CA LEU A 427 9.07 2.46 -2.93
C LEU A 427 8.79 0.96 -2.83
N VAL A 428 8.92 0.19 -3.90
CA VAL A 428 8.59 -1.26 -3.91
C VAL A 428 9.69 -2.14 -3.29
N THR A 429 10.23 -1.72 -2.16
CA THR A 429 11.14 -2.52 -1.33
C THR A 429 10.33 -3.31 -0.28
N GLY A 430 10.78 -4.49 0.18
CA GLY A 430 10.11 -5.26 1.24
C GLY A 430 8.87 -6.10 0.83
N THR A 431 7.89 -6.26 1.72
CA THR A 431 6.66 -7.10 1.52
C THR A 431 5.35 -6.30 1.39
N SER A 432 5.37 -4.99 1.62
CA SER A 432 4.17 -4.13 1.63
C SER A 432 3.64 -3.83 0.23
N THR A 433 2.34 -3.53 0.14
CA THR A 433 1.71 -2.96 -1.08
C THR A 433 1.99 -1.46 -1.11
N VAL A 434 2.19 -0.86 -2.28
CA VAL A 434 2.39 0.58 -2.46
C VAL A 434 1.25 1.13 -3.32
N GLN A 435 0.57 2.16 -2.86
CA GLN A 435 -0.37 2.95 -3.63
C GLN A 435 0.31 4.24 -4.09
N VAL A 436 0.34 4.47 -5.40
CA VAL A 436 0.83 5.73 -5.98
C VAL A 436 -0.38 6.55 -6.46
N VAL A 437 -0.46 7.79 -6.01
CA VAL A 437 -1.54 8.73 -6.29
C VAL A 437 -0.98 9.87 -7.15
N CYS A 438 -1.60 10.11 -8.30
CA CYS A 438 -1.23 11.18 -9.22
C CYS A 438 -2.46 11.98 -9.63
N ARG A 439 -2.32 13.28 -9.92
CA ARG A 439 -3.45 14.09 -10.42
C ARG A 439 -3.66 13.98 -11.94
N ASP A 440 -2.69 13.44 -12.67
CA ASP A 440 -2.87 13.18 -14.09
C ASP A 440 -3.66 11.87 -14.25
N ASP A 441 -4.98 12.00 -14.42
CA ASP A 441 -5.91 10.89 -14.64
C ASP A 441 -5.47 9.98 -15.79
N ARG A 442 -4.94 10.56 -16.88
CA ARG A 442 -4.53 9.80 -18.06
C ARG A 442 -3.26 9.02 -17.80
N ALA A 443 -2.28 9.61 -17.13
CA ALA A 443 -1.06 8.91 -16.73
C ALA A 443 -1.35 7.80 -15.70
N ALA A 444 -2.18 8.08 -14.70
CA ALA A 444 -2.60 7.12 -13.68
C ALA A 444 -3.38 5.95 -14.29
N GLU A 445 -4.30 6.23 -15.24
CA GLU A 445 -5.05 5.20 -15.95
C GLU A 445 -4.13 4.36 -16.85
N ALA A 446 -3.19 4.98 -17.57
CA ALA A 446 -2.22 4.28 -18.39
C ALA A 446 -1.37 3.31 -17.57
N VAL A 447 -0.76 3.75 -16.47
CA VAL A 447 0.04 2.88 -15.60
C VAL A 447 -0.84 1.84 -14.91
N GLY A 448 -2.01 2.22 -14.40
CA GLY A 448 -2.96 1.29 -13.78
C GLY A 448 -3.43 0.21 -14.75
N HIS A 449 -3.64 0.53 -16.02
CA HIS A 449 -3.96 -0.43 -17.08
C HIS A 449 -2.78 -1.37 -17.34
N VAL A 450 -1.56 -0.85 -17.42
CA VAL A 450 -0.33 -1.66 -17.60
C VAL A 450 -0.14 -2.63 -16.43
N LEU A 451 -0.37 -2.19 -15.18
CA LEU A 451 -0.29 -3.03 -13.98
C LEU A 451 -1.35 -4.15 -13.99
N ARG A 452 -2.60 -3.82 -14.32
CA ARG A 452 -3.71 -4.79 -14.40
C ARG A 452 -3.48 -5.83 -15.49
N THR A 453 -3.04 -5.40 -16.67
CA THR A 453 -2.82 -6.29 -17.81
C THR A 453 -1.48 -7.02 -17.75
N GLY A 454 -0.48 -6.45 -17.07
CA GLY A 454 0.90 -6.93 -17.07
C GLY A 454 1.60 -6.73 -18.42
N VAL A 455 1.16 -5.76 -19.23
CA VAL A 455 1.65 -5.52 -20.59
C VAL A 455 1.83 -4.03 -20.81
N VAL A 456 3.00 -3.63 -21.30
CA VAL A 456 3.23 -2.28 -21.84
C VAL A 456 2.62 -2.23 -23.24
N SER A 457 1.48 -1.55 -23.39
CA SER A 457 0.87 -1.30 -24.70
C SER A 457 1.75 -0.34 -25.51
N GLY A 458 1.93 -0.61 -26.81
CA GLY A 458 2.60 0.34 -27.71
C GLY A 458 1.77 1.59 -28.03
N ALA A 459 0.47 1.57 -27.71
CA ALA A 459 -0.44 2.71 -27.79
C ALA A 459 -1.05 2.94 -26.40
N LEU A 460 -0.37 3.76 -25.59
CA LEU A 460 -0.89 4.27 -24.32
C LEU A 460 -1.88 5.44 -24.52
N GLY A 461 -2.15 5.81 -25.78
CA GLY A 461 -3.03 6.93 -26.14
C GLY A 461 -2.29 8.25 -26.33
N PHE A 462 -0.99 8.29 -26.01
CA PHE A 462 -0.09 9.44 -26.16
C PHE A 462 1.36 8.96 -26.40
N PRO A 463 2.23 9.80 -26.98
CA PRO A 463 3.66 9.54 -27.11
C PRO A 463 4.31 9.24 -25.76
N VAL A 464 5.20 8.25 -25.70
CA VAL A 464 6.03 7.99 -24.51
C VAL A 464 7.47 7.77 -24.93
N ALA A 465 8.42 8.19 -24.10
CA ALA A 465 9.84 7.94 -24.35
C ALA A 465 10.19 6.46 -24.17
N ARG A 466 11.27 6.04 -24.85
CA ARG A 466 11.84 4.69 -24.69
C ARG A 466 12.15 4.34 -23.24
N HIS A 467 12.68 5.31 -22.51
CA HIS A 467 12.98 5.19 -21.09
C HIS A 467 11.70 4.92 -20.27
N THR A 468 10.61 5.62 -20.56
CA THR A 468 9.28 5.39 -19.95
C THR A 468 8.80 3.97 -20.15
N ARG A 469 8.97 3.41 -21.34
CA ARG A 469 8.59 2.00 -21.62
C ARG A 469 9.43 1.00 -20.85
N GLN A 470 10.72 1.28 -20.63
CA GLN A 470 11.59 0.46 -19.80
C GLN A 470 11.15 0.49 -18.34
N LEU A 471 10.84 1.68 -17.81
CA LEU A 471 10.29 1.86 -16.46
C LEU A 471 8.97 1.09 -16.29
N LEU A 472 8.04 1.19 -17.26
CA LEU A 472 6.79 0.42 -17.25
C LEU A 472 7.03 -1.10 -17.26
N ALA A 473 7.99 -1.58 -18.05
CA ALA A 473 8.35 -3.00 -18.10
C ALA A 473 8.92 -3.50 -16.77
N GLU A 474 9.67 -2.65 -16.06
CA GLU A 474 10.23 -2.96 -14.75
C GLU A 474 9.14 -2.98 -13.67
N VAL A 475 8.25 -1.98 -13.66
CA VAL A 475 7.10 -1.86 -12.75
C VAL A 475 6.15 -3.07 -12.84
N ILE A 476 5.97 -3.65 -14.04
CA ILE A 476 5.16 -4.88 -14.23
C ILE A 476 5.65 -6.04 -13.37
N ARG A 477 6.97 -6.15 -13.11
CA ARG A 477 7.54 -7.23 -12.27
C ARG A 477 6.98 -7.19 -10.84
N HIS A 478 6.54 -6.02 -10.39
CA HIS A 478 6.03 -5.77 -9.06
C HIS A 478 4.51 -5.58 -9.00
N ARG A 479 3.77 -5.86 -10.10
CA ARG A 479 2.34 -5.54 -10.24
C ARG A 479 1.37 -6.07 -9.18
N ARG A 480 1.77 -7.08 -8.41
CA ARG A 480 0.95 -7.63 -7.31
C ARG A 480 1.02 -6.81 -6.03
N ARG A 481 1.98 -5.88 -5.96
CA ARG A 481 2.29 -5.02 -4.81
C ARG A 481 2.07 -3.55 -5.12
N LEU A 482 1.56 -3.21 -6.31
CA LEU A 482 1.42 -1.84 -6.77
C LEU A 482 -0.03 -1.54 -7.12
N LEU A 483 -0.54 -0.44 -6.58
CA LEU A 483 -1.80 0.17 -6.95
C LEU A 483 -1.52 1.59 -7.46
N VAL A 484 -2.20 2.01 -8.51
CA VAL A 484 -2.12 3.39 -9.01
C VAL A 484 -3.52 3.95 -9.05
N SER A 485 -3.71 5.13 -8.45
CA SER A 485 -4.98 5.84 -8.36
C SER A 485 -4.80 7.27 -8.84
N ALA A 486 -5.87 7.83 -9.42
CA ALA A 486 -5.90 9.23 -9.77
C ALA A 486 -6.59 10.06 -8.68
N ASP A 487 -6.06 11.25 -8.39
CA ASP A 487 -6.69 12.22 -7.49
C ASP A 487 -7.46 13.27 -8.30
N SER A 488 -8.77 13.03 -8.41
CA SER A 488 -9.71 13.86 -9.15
C SER A 488 -10.30 15.01 -8.33
N CYS A 489 -9.81 15.27 -7.12
CA CYS A 489 -10.33 16.33 -6.26
C CYS A 489 -9.91 17.71 -6.82
N LEU A 490 -10.81 18.71 -6.77
CA LEU A 490 -10.60 20.04 -7.40
C LEU A 490 -9.49 20.82 -6.69
N GLU A 491 -9.56 20.85 -5.36
CA GLU A 491 -8.55 21.44 -4.48
C GLU A 491 -7.32 20.51 -4.35
N ARG A 492 -6.13 21.11 -4.19
CA ARG A 492 -4.91 20.34 -3.96
C ARG A 492 -4.84 19.97 -2.49
N HIS A 493 -4.83 18.67 -2.21
CA HIS A 493 -4.48 18.15 -0.90
C HIS A 493 -3.04 18.47 -0.54
N GLY A 494 -2.71 18.52 0.76
CA GLY A 494 -1.40 18.94 1.24
C GLY A 494 -0.25 18.17 0.59
N GLY A 495 -0.37 16.84 0.48
CA GLY A 495 0.65 16.01 -0.15
C GLY A 495 0.84 16.31 -1.64
N ALA A 496 -0.26 16.56 -2.36
CA ALA A 496 -0.22 16.93 -3.78
C ALA A 496 0.32 18.36 -4.00
N ALA A 497 0.00 19.30 -3.10
CA ALA A 497 0.51 20.66 -3.14
C ALA A 497 2.02 20.70 -2.91
N ALA A 498 2.51 19.95 -1.91
CA ALA A 498 3.92 19.88 -1.57
C ALA A 498 4.75 19.15 -2.62
N ALA A 499 4.26 18.01 -3.13
CA ALA A 499 4.91 17.32 -4.25
C ALA A 499 4.99 18.24 -5.49
N ALA A 500 3.93 19.00 -5.80
CA ALA A 500 3.95 19.93 -6.92
C ALA A 500 4.97 21.07 -6.72
N HIS A 501 5.09 21.60 -5.50
CA HIS A 501 6.08 22.62 -5.18
C HIS A 501 7.52 22.13 -5.37
N LEU A 502 7.82 20.92 -4.86
CA LEU A 502 9.13 20.30 -5.03
C LEU A 502 9.43 19.93 -6.49
N ALA A 503 8.44 19.52 -7.26
CA ALA A 503 8.59 19.24 -8.69
C ALA A 503 8.97 20.51 -9.48
N ASP A 504 8.32 21.65 -9.19
CA ASP A 504 8.68 22.96 -9.78
C ASP A 504 10.12 23.38 -9.42
N LEU A 505 10.52 23.25 -8.15
CA LEU A 505 11.89 23.55 -7.73
C LEU A 505 12.92 22.64 -8.40
N ALA A 506 12.63 21.33 -8.49
CA ALA A 506 13.48 20.39 -9.20
C ALA A 506 13.60 20.74 -10.69
N SER A 507 12.50 21.11 -11.32
CA SER A 507 12.41 21.54 -12.72
C SER A 507 13.28 22.79 -12.98
N ARG A 508 13.16 23.83 -12.11
CA ARG A 508 14.01 25.03 -12.16
C ARG A 508 15.49 24.72 -11.94
N ALA A 509 15.83 23.82 -11.02
CA ALA A 509 17.21 23.40 -10.80
C ALA A 509 17.78 22.59 -11.98
N GLY A 510 16.95 21.77 -12.64
CA GLY A 510 17.31 21.05 -13.88
C GLY A 510 17.64 21.98 -15.05
N ARG A 511 17.03 23.18 -15.08
CA ARG A 511 17.35 24.25 -16.03
C ARG A 511 18.52 25.14 -15.61
N GLY A 512 19.09 24.92 -14.43
CA GLY A 512 20.15 25.75 -13.85
C GLY A 512 19.67 27.10 -13.32
N SER A 513 18.36 27.32 -13.18
CA SER A 513 17.78 28.55 -12.63
C SER A 513 17.76 28.57 -11.10
N GLU A 514 17.89 27.41 -10.45
CA GLU A 514 17.93 27.25 -9.00
C GLU A 514 19.11 26.35 -8.59
N PRO A 515 19.84 26.65 -7.50
CA PRO A 515 20.86 25.76 -6.97
C PRO A 515 20.24 24.46 -6.41
N ARG A 516 20.90 23.32 -6.61
CA ARG A 516 20.46 22.04 -6.00
C ARG A 516 20.35 22.10 -4.48
N ALA A 517 21.14 22.94 -3.82
CA ALA A 517 21.07 23.15 -2.38
C ALA A 517 19.72 23.75 -1.92
N VAL A 518 19.08 24.58 -2.75
CA VAL A 518 17.74 25.14 -2.47
C VAL A 518 16.69 24.05 -2.57
N VAL A 519 16.77 23.20 -3.60
CA VAL A 519 15.88 22.03 -3.74
C VAL A 519 16.04 21.09 -2.55
N GLN A 520 17.27 20.84 -2.10
CA GLN A 520 17.53 20.00 -0.92
C GLN A 520 17.00 20.64 0.36
N ALA A 521 17.24 21.93 0.59
CA ALA A 521 16.75 22.62 1.80
C ALA A 521 15.22 22.66 1.87
N GLU A 522 14.54 22.87 0.73
CA GLU A 522 13.07 22.82 0.69
C GLU A 522 12.55 21.38 0.77
N ALA A 523 13.26 20.41 0.17
CA ALA A 523 12.96 18.99 0.37
C ALA A 523 13.10 18.60 1.84
N ASP A 524 14.13 19.08 2.56
CA ASP A 524 14.30 18.84 3.99
C ASP A 524 13.15 19.50 4.79
N ARG A 525 12.74 20.72 4.43
CA ARG A 525 11.60 21.42 5.06
C ARG A 525 10.27 20.70 4.80
N VAL A 526 10.03 20.27 3.57
CA VAL A 526 8.82 19.51 3.17
C VAL A 526 8.82 18.13 3.82
N SER A 527 9.97 17.47 3.93
CA SER A 527 10.11 16.23 4.69
C SER A 527 9.83 16.46 6.18
N GLN A 528 10.24 17.60 6.75
CA GLN A 528 9.92 17.97 8.13
C GLN A 528 8.44 18.34 8.34
N SER A 529 7.74 18.84 7.32
CA SER A 529 6.31 19.18 7.40
C SER A 529 5.39 18.00 7.12
N PHE A 530 5.71 17.16 6.13
CA PHE A 530 4.97 15.95 5.75
C PHE A 530 5.49 14.67 6.38
N GLY A 531 6.61 14.76 7.10
CA GLY A 531 7.02 13.78 8.06
C GLY A 531 6.27 13.92 9.37
N ARG A 532 5.42 14.91 9.66
CA ARG A 532 4.75 14.96 11.00
C ARG A 532 3.83 13.78 11.32
N ALA A 533 3.41 13.00 10.31
CA ALA A 533 2.70 11.75 10.55
C ALA A 533 3.65 10.56 10.87
N LEU A 534 4.96 10.68 10.57
CA LEU A 534 6.01 9.68 10.89
C LEU A 534 7.36 10.23 11.39
N ASP A 535 7.39 11.45 11.91
CA ASP A 535 7.70 11.69 13.30
C ASP A 535 6.60 10.92 14.05
N GLN A 536 6.77 9.60 14.06
CA GLN A 536 6.92 8.99 15.35
C GLN A 536 8.21 9.65 15.89
N HIS A 537 8.11 10.91 16.33
CA HIS A 537 8.84 11.35 17.48
C HIS A 537 8.36 10.36 18.52
N LEU A 538 9.02 9.20 18.53
CA LEU A 538 8.55 8.10 19.30
C LEU A 538 8.66 8.64 20.70
N MET A 539 7.54 8.94 21.32
CA MET A 539 7.56 9.84 22.46
C MET A 539 8.30 9.12 23.56
N ALA A 540 9.45 9.66 23.94
CA ALA A 540 10.23 9.10 25.02
C ALA A 540 9.40 9.25 26.30
N PRO A 541 9.61 8.38 27.30
CA PRO A 541 8.89 8.53 28.56
C PRO A 541 9.04 9.86 29.28
N ALA A 542 10.13 10.58 29.02
CA ALA A 542 10.38 11.90 29.60
C ALA A 542 9.87 13.07 28.73
N GLU A 543 9.50 12.83 27.47
CA GLU A 543 8.99 13.86 26.54
C GLU A 543 7.46 14.03 26.67
N GLU A 544 6.85 13.38 27.67
CA GLU A 544 5.41 13.28 27.83
C GLU A 544 4.75 14.48 28.51
N ASP A 545 5.49 15.51 28.93
CA ASP A 545 4.98 16.57 29.83
C ASP A 545 3.78 17.39 29.29
N ASP A 546 3.48 17.35 27.99
CA ASP A 546 2.38 18.10 27.35
C ASP A 546 1.12 17.24 27.08
N HIS A 547 0.38 16.89 28.13
CA HIS A 547 -0.92 16.19 28.00
C HIS A 547 -2.12 17.12 27.75
N ALA A 548 -1.87 18.42 27.55
CA ALA A 548 -2.86 19.42 27.23
C ALA A 548 -2.29 20.36 26.16
N TRP A 549 -3.05 20.59 25.08
CA TRP A 549 -2.61 21.44 23.98
C TRP A 549 -3.72 22.37 23.48
N TRP A 550 -3.33 23.57 23.04
CA TRP A 550 -4.23 24.55 22.41
C TRP A 550 -4.72 24.03 21.05
N LEU A 551 -5.99 24.29 20.70
CA LEU A 551 -6.51 23.98 19.36
C LEU A 551 -6.29 25.18 18.41
N SER A 552 -5.73 24.94 17.23
CA SER A 552 -5.37 25.96 16.24
C SER A 552 -6.50 26.95 15.96
N GLY A 553 -6.19 28.25 15.99
CA GLY A 553 -7.14 29.36 15.80
C GLY A 553 -7.60 30.05 17.10
N SER A 554 -7.32 29.49 18.29
CA SER A 554 -7.74 30.10 19.57
C SER A 554 -6.82 31.21 20.09
N ALA A 555 -5.58 31.31 19.60
CA ALA A 555 -4.61 32.30 20.09
C ALA A 555 -4.60 33.63 19.30
N GLN A 556 -5.18 33.65 18.10
CA GLN A 556 -5.00 34.78 17.16
C GLN A 556 -6.25 35.63 16.92
N ASN A 557 -7.41 35.32 17.52
CA ASN A 557 -8.55 36.25 17.56
C ASN A 557 -9.56 35.88 18.68
N ASN A 558 -9.80 36.82 19.60
CA ASN A 558 -10.84 36.85 20.66
C ASN A 558 -10.69 35.93 21.88
N ASP A 559 -11.18 36.43 23.03
CA ASP A 559 -11.17 35.91 24.42
C ASP A 559 -11.59 34.44 24.67
N ASP A 560 -11.87 33.62 23.66
CA ASP A 560 -12.30 32.22 23.80
C ASP A 560 -11.09 31.26 23.71
N LEU A 561 -10.61 30.81 24.87
CA LEU A 561 -9.58 29.79 25.01
C LEU A 561 -10.18 28.39 24.76
N VAL A 562 -9.59 27.63 23.83
CA VAL A 562 -10.03 26.26 23.52
C VAL A 562 -8.82 25.34 23.49
N TRP A 563 -8.88 24.28 24.29
CA TRP A 563 -7.81 23.29 24.38
C TRP A 563 -8.36 21.89 24.54
N GLN A 564 -7.49 20.91 24.36
CA GLN A 564 -7.80 19.51 24.54
C GLN A 564 -6.79 18.87 25.47
N THR A 565 -7.24 17.90 26.27
CA THR A 565 -6.38 17.14 27.17
C THR A 565 -6.73 15.66 27.16
N ALA A 566 -5.70 14.81 27.24
CA ALA A 566 -5.84 13.39 27.46
C ALA A 566 -5.88 13.08 28.97
N LEU A 567 -6.87 12.31 29.41
CA LEU A 567 -7.03 12.00 30.83
C LEU A 567 -6.10 10.86 31.26
N TYR A 568 -5.15 11.14 32.15
CA TYR A 568 -4.37 10.10 32.82
C TYR A 568 -5.13 9.53 34.00
N ARG A 569 -4.72 8.36 34.48
CA ARG A 569 -5.31 7.76 35.69
C ARG A 569 -5.23 8.69 36.90
N MET A 570 -4.14 9.44 37.05
CA MET A 570 -4.00 10.45 38.11
C MET A 570 -5.01 11.61 37.97
N HIS A 571 -5.40 12.00 36.75
CA HIS A 571 -6.44 13.00 36.50
C HIS A 571 -7.81 12.47 36.94
N LEU A 572 -8.11 11.22 36.57
CA LEU A 572 -9.37 10.56 36.90
C LEU A 572 -9.52 10.31 38.41
N GLN A 573 -8.46 9.85 39.07
CA GLN A 573 -8.46 9.58 40.52
C GLN A 573 -8.37 10.85 41.35
N GLY A 574 -7.57 11.83 40.91
CA GLY A 574 -7.36 13.08 41.62
C GLY A 574 -8.43 14.14 41.37
N GLY A 575 -9.25 13.99 40.33
CA GLY A 575 -10.29 14.96 39.98
C GLY A 575 -9.72 16.31 39.52
N TRP A 576 -8.72 16.28 38.64
CA TRP A 576 -8.10 17.49 38.09
C TRP A 576 -7.64 17.28 36.64
N CYS A 577 -7.34 18.37 35.93
CA CYS A 577 -6.69 18.35 34.61
C CYS A 577 -5.83 19.61 34.40
N LEU A 578 -4.78 19.49 33.58
CA LEU A 578 -3.91 20.61 33.23
C LEU A 578 -4.54 21.53 32.18
N LEU A 579 -4.12 22.79 32.20
CA LEU A 579 -4.23 23.70 31.06
C LEU A 579 -2.90 23.67 30.30
N PRO A 580 -2.91 23.88 28.97
CA PRO A 580 -1.68 24.00 28.22
C PRO A 580 -0.91 25.25 28.66
N ASP A 581 0.41 25.22 28.47
CA ASP A 581 1.28 26.33 28.83
C ASP A 581 0.94 27.61 28.04
N GLY A 582 0.98 28.77 28.73
CA GLY A 582 0.63 30.08 28.19
C GLY A 582 0.35 31.13 29.26
N GLU A 583 0.46 32.41 28.91
CA GLU A 583 0.13 33.51 29.81
C GLU A 583 -1.40 33.65 29.96
N LEU A 584 -1.94 33.13 31.06
CA LEU A 584 -3.28 33.52 31.51
C LEU A 584 -3.20 34.89 32.20
N PRO A 585 -4.15 35.81 31.93
CA PRO A 585 -4.13 37.14 32.55
C PRO A 585 -4.19 37.02 34.08
N SER A 586 -3.17 37.60 34.71
CA SER A 586 -2.77 37.49 36.12
C SER A 586 -3.89 37.79 37.13
N ARG A 587 -4.75 36.82 37.42
CA ARG A 587 -5.60 36.80 38.61
C ARG A 587 -5.56 35.40 39.22
N GLY A 588 -5.26 35.33 40.52
CA GLY A 588 -4.98 34.09 41.26
C GLY A 588 -6.16 33.12 41.33
N ASP A 589 -6.03 32.11 42.21
CA ASP A 589 -6.97 31.01 42.36
C ASP A 589 -8.44 31.45 42.28
N ARG A 590 -9.18 30.90 41.31
CA ARG A 590 -10.56 31.30 41.00
C ARG A 590 -11.48 30.10 40.98
N ARG A 591 -12.69 30.28 41.53
CA ARG A 591 -13.78 29.31 41.37
C ARG A 591 -14.51 29.53 40.05
N LEU A 592 -14.65 28.46 39.27
CA LEU A 592 -15.36 28.41 38.01
C LEU A 592 -16.50 27.39 38.09
N ARG A 593 -17.50 27.50 37.22
CA ARG A 593 -18.52 26.48 36.99
C ARG A 593 -18.15 25.71 35.73
N LEU A 594 -17.82 24.43 35.89
CA LEU A 594 -17.58 23.52 34.76
C LEU A 594 -18.90 22.89 34.35
N ARG A 595 -19.27 23.07 33.08
CA ARG A 595 -20.32 22.31 32.42
C ARG A 595 -19.67 21.21 31.60
N LEU A 596 -19.76 19.97 32.07
CA LEU A 596 -19.23 18.80 31.37
C LEU A 596 -20.33 18.07 30.61
N ASP A 597 -20.22 18.06 29.28
CA ASP A 597 -21.08 17.31 28.38
C ASP A 597 -20.45 15.95 28.05
N HIS A 598 -20.99 14.91 28.69
CA HIS A 598 -20.60 13.52 28.47
C HIS A 598 -21.83 12.73 28.05
N GLN A 599 -21.79 12.12 26.88
CA GLN A 599 -22.90 11.31 26.39
C GLN A 599 -22.77 9.87 26.90
N GLU A 600 -23.51 9.51 27.94
CA GLU A 600 -23.73 8.11 28.35
C GLU A 600 -24.87 7.48 27.52
N GLN A 601 -24.93 6.15 27.39
CA GLN A 601 -26.02 5.49 26.63
C GLN A 601 -27.37 5.73 27.34
N GLY A 602 -28.19 6.66 26.85
CA GLY A 602 -29.53 6.96 27.39
C GLY A 602 -30.14 8.24 26.81
N PRO A 603 -31.45 8.46 26.97
CA PRO A 603 -32.12 9.64 26.43
C PRO A 603 -31.82 10.87 27.31
N ALA A 604 -31.15 11.83 26.68
CA ALA A 604 -30.70 13.15 27.15
C ALA A 604 -29.34 13.21 27.89
N PRO A 605 -28.34 13.93 27.35
CA PRO A 605 -27.12 14.26 28.08
C PRO A 605 -27.45 15.21 29.23
N ALA A 606 -27.37 14.72 30.47
CA ALA A 606 -27.38 15.59 31.64
C ALA A 606 -26.00 16.24 31.74
N ALA A 607 -25.84 17.45 31.19
CA ALA A 607 -24.62 18.21 31.38
C ALA A 607 -24.40 18.43 32.89
N ALA A 608 -23.37 17.80 33.45
CA ALA A 608 -23.06 17.93 34.86
C ALA A 608 -22.44 19.31 35.09
N ILE A 609 -23.12 20.16 35.85
CA ILE A 609 -22.60 21.46 36.28
C ILE A 609 -21.96 21.27 37.65
N GLN A 610 -20.68 21.59 37.76
CA GLN A 610 -19.92 21.45 39.01
C GLN A 610 -19.01 22.64 39.26
N THR A 611 -18.78 22.96 40.53
CA THR A 611 -17.86 24.02 40.93
C THR A 611 -16.44 23.47 40.95
N VAL A 612 -15.54 24.10 40.19
CA VAL A 612 -14.13 23.74 40.09
C VAL A 612 -13.25 24.92 40.48
N ALA A 613 -12.00 24.66 40.82
CA ALA A 613 -11.01 25.69 41.13
C ALA A 613 -9.89 25.68 40.09
N LEU A 614 -9.68 26.83 39.43
CA LEU A 614 -8.48 27.08 38.65
C LEU A 614 -7.38 27.50 39.62
N ARG A 615 -6.28 26.73 39.69
CA ARG A 615 -5.15 26.99 40.57
C ARG A 615 -3.83 26.79 39.85
N ARG A 616 -2.76 27.40 40.37
CA ARG A 616 -1.40 27.21 39.85
C ARG A 616 -0.59 26.30 40.76
N ARG A 617 -0.10 25.16 40.25
CA ARG A 617 0.69 24.18 41.00
C ARG A 617 1.92 23.79 40.18
N GLY A 618 3.11 23.84 40.79
CA GLY A 618 4.35 23.47 40.10
C GLY A 618 4.70 24.33 38.89
N GLY A 619 4.20 25.58 38.83
CA GLY A 619 4.41 26.48 37.69
C GLY A 619 3.32 26.42 36.61
N GLN A 620 2.53 25.34 36.57
CA GLN A 620 1.46 25.10 35.59
C GLN A 620 0.06 25.40 36.16
N TRP A 621 -0.88 25.71 35.28
CA TRP A 621 -2.28 25.94 35.62
C TRP A 621 -3.06 24.63 35.55
N GLU A 622 -3.89 24.35 36.56
CA GLU A 622 -4.76 23.18 36.60
C GLU A 622 -6.18 23.54 37.03
N ILE A 623 -7.15 22.80 36.51
CA ILE A 623 -8.53 22.79 37.00
C ILE A 623 -8.65 21.64 37.98
N SER A 624 -9.00 21.94 39.23
CA SER A 624 -9.13 20.97 40.31
C SER A 624 -10.56 20.90 40.85
N GLY A 625 -10.90 19.76 41.46
CA GLY A 625 -12.25 19.50 41.99
C GLY A 625 -13.24 19.00 40.93
N ILE A 626 -12.74 18.48 39.82
CA ILE A 626 -13.55 17.88 38.75
C ILE A 626 -14.08 16.52 39.24
N GLN A 627 -15.40 16.33 39.21
CA GLN A 627 -16.00 15.01 39.35
C GLN A 627 -16.17 14.40 37.96
N TRP A 628 -15.32 13.45 37.60
CA TRP A 628 -15.36 12.81 36.30
C TRP A 628 -16.56 11.84 36.19
N PRO A 629 -17.25 11.81 35.02
CA PRO A 629 -18.29 10.84 34.72
C PRO A 629 -17.81 9.40 34.91
N LYS A 630 -18.72 8.53 35.33
CA LYS A 630 -18.40 7.12 35.58
C LYS A 630 -18.17 6.42 34.25
N GLY A 631 -17.10 5.65 34.15
CA GLY A 631 -16.76 4.91 32.93
C GLY A 631 -15.84 5.65 31.98
N LEU A 632 -15.39 6.88 32.31
CA LEU A 632 -14.23 7.45 31.64
C LEU A 632 -12.99 6.61 31.93
N LEU A 633 -12.25 6.30 30.87
CA LEU A 633 -11.04 5.49 30.92
C LEU A 633 -9.80 6.38 30.70
N PRO A 634 -8.64 5.99 31.24
CA PRO A 634 -7.39 6.66 30.92
C PRO A 634 -7.17 6.73 29.40
N GLY A 635 -6.69 7.87 28.92
CA GLY A 635 -6.54 8.23 27.51
C GLY A 635 -7.76 8.93 26.91
N THR A 636 -8.93 8.99 27.57
CA THR A 636 -10.09 9.69 27.00
C THR A 636 -9.78 11.18 26.77
N LEU A 637 -10.14 11.69 25.59
CA LEU A 637 -9.92 13.08 25.20
C LEU A 637 -11.08 13.97 25.64
N VAL A 638 -10.74 15.08 26.32
CA VAL A 638 -11.70 16.10 26.76
C VAL A 638 -11.34 17.43 26.11
N THR A 639 -12.29 18.04 25.40
CA THR A 639 -12.14 19.39 24.85
C THR A 639 -12.75 20.39 25.81
N PHE A 640 -11.96 21.38 26.22
CA PHE A 640 -12.37 22.50 27.05
C PHE A 640 -12.54 23.76 26.21
N LYS A 641 -13.53 24.56 26.57
CA LYS A 641 -13.77 25.90 26.02
C LYS A 641 -14.05 26.86 27.16
N TRP A 642 -13.25 27.90 27.27
CA TRP A 642 -13.39 28.93 28.30
C TRP A 642 -13.21 30.32 27.69
N ARG A 643 -14.20 31.20 27.92
CA ARG A 643 -14.00 32.62 27.65
C ARG A 643 -13.23 33.23 28.81
N CYS A 644 -12.07 33.81 28.54
CA CYS A 644 -11.27 34.52 29.53
C CYS A 644 -12.14 35.55 30.28
N GLY A 645 -12.09 35.55 31.61
CA GLY A 645 -12.95 36.39 32.45
C GLY A 645 -14.32 35.78 32.81
N SER A 646 -14.84 34.84 32.03
CA SER A 646 -16.08 34.11 32.34
C SER A 646 -15.94 33.26 33.62
N ALA A 647 -17.02 33.16 34.38
CA ALA A 647 -17.13 32.20 35.49
C ALA A 647 -17.46 30.78 34.99
N ASP A 648 -17.86 30.64 33.73
CA ASP A 648 -18.30 29.38 33.12
C ASP A 648 -17.25 28.84 32.16
N ILE A 649 -16.94 27.56 32.33
CA ILE A 649 -16.10 26.77 31.43
C ILE A 649 -16.89 25.56 30.93
N GLY A 650 -16.83 25.31 29.63
CA GLY A 650 -17.41 24.12 29.00
C GLY A 650 -16.36 23.04 28.82
N ALA A 651 -16.74 21.79 29.05
CA ALA A 651 -15.96 20.62 28.66
C ALA A 651 -16.86 19.62 27.94
N ARG A 652 -16.32 18.89 26.98
CA ARG A 652 -17.04 17.82 26.29
C ARG A 652 -16.15 16.66 25.91
N THR A 653 -16.71 15.46 25.91
CA THR A 653 -16.08 14.27 25.32
C THR A 653 -16.76 13.96 23.98
N ALA A 654 -15.99 13.69 22.94
CA ALA A 654 -16.54 13.26 21.64
C ALA A 654 -16.72 11.74 21.61
N ARG A 655 -17.89 11.26 21.18
CA ARG A 655 -18.12 9.82 20.97
C ARG A 655 -17.45 9.32 19.70
N LEU A 656 -16.94 8.09 19.76
CA LEU A 656 -16.49 7.40 18.55
C LEU A 656 -17.70 7.00 17.69
N PRO A 657 -17.58 7.01 16.34
CA PRO A 657 -18.62 6.53 15.45
C PRO A 657 -19.03 5.07 15.72
N ARG A 658 -18.09 4.25 16.20
CA ARG A 658 -18.28 2.88 16.69
C ARG A 658 -17.38 2.67 17.91
N PRO A 659 -17.84 1.99 18.96
CA PRO A 659 -16.96 1.61 20.07
C PRO A 659 -15.78 0.78 19.58
N GLU A 660 -14.62 1.00 20.16
CA GLU A 660 -13.38 0.28 19.83
C GLU A 660 -12.87 -0.46 21.07
N GLN A 661 -12.36 -1.67 20.90
CA GLN A 661 -11.70 -2.44 21.94
C GLN A 661 -10.20 -2.43 21.68
N VAL A 662 -9.41 -1.92 22.63
CA VAL A 662 -7.94 -1.86 22.59
C VAL A 662 -7.39 -2.80 23.65
N ASP A 663 -6.74 -3.90 23.23
CA ASP A 663 -6.19 -4.94 24.13
C ASP A 663 -7.16 -5.31 25.27
N ASP A 664 -8.38 -5.66 24.89
CA ASP A 664 -9.51 -6.05 25.74
C ASP A 664 -10.25 -4.92 26.48
N VAL A 665 -9.82 -3.66 26.36
CA VAL A 665 -10.47 -2.48 26.98
C VAL A 665 -11.36 -1.75 25.98
N GLU A 666 -12.67 -1.61 26.27
CA GLU A 666 -13.63 -0.94 25.39
C GLU A 666 -13.67 0.58 25.60
N PHE A 667 -13.42 1.35 24.53
CA PHE A 667 -13.54 2.79 24.45
C PHE A 667 -14.75 3.20 23.62
N GLN A 668 -15.57 4.09 24.19
CA GLN A 668 -16.77 4.64 23.53
C GLN A 668 -16.58 6.09 23.07
N HIS A 669 -15.53 6.75 23.55
CA HIS A 669 -15.22 8.15 23.29
C HIS A 669 -13.83 8.24 22.67
N HIS A 670 -13.57 9.32 21.92
CA HIS A 670 -12.25 9.60 21.36
C HIS A 670 -11.20 9.56 22.46
N TYR A 671 -10.08 8.91 22.17
CA TYR A 671 -9.01 8.67 23.10
C TYR A 671 -7.65 8.88 22.43
N ASP A 672 -6.65 9.16 23.25
CA ASP A 672 -5.26 9.23 22.87
C ASP A 672 -4.62 7.84 22.97
N ARG A 673 -4.10 7.34 21.85
CA ARG A 673 -3.56 5.97 21.74
C ARG A 673 -2.25 5.80 22.51
N GLN A 674 -1.44 6.85 22.63
CA GLN A 674 -0.19 6.82 23.39
C GLN A 674 -0.48 6.69 24.88
N VAL A 675 -1.39 7.52 25.38
CA VAL A 675 -1.83 7.47 26.79
C VAL A 675 -2.49 6.13 27.11
N VAL A 676 -3.38 5.64 26.23
CA VAL A 676 -4.01 4.31 26.42
C VAL A 676 -2.95 3.22 26.52
N THR A 677 -1.94 3.24 25.64
CA THR A 677 -0.88 2.24 25.62
C THR A 677 -0.13 2.19 26.95
N ARG A 678 0.21 3.35 27.54
CA ARG A 678 0.87 3.40 28.84
C ARG A 678 -0.03 3.05 30.00
N GLU A 679 -1.21 3.65 30.03
CA GLU A 679 -2.10 3.59 31.17
C GLU A 679 -2.84 2.27 31.27
N THR A 680 -2.91 1.49 30.19
CA THR A 680 -3.45 0.12 30.20
C THR A 680 -2.35 -0.95 30.18
N ALA A 681 -1.08 -0.58 30.40
CA ALA A 681 0.01 -1.54 30.53
C ALA A 681 -0.24 -2.51 31.71
N PRO A 682 0.17 -3.78 31.64
CA PRO A 682 -0.07 -4.76 32.70
C PRO A 682 0.36 -4.25 34.07
N GLY A 683 -0.52 -4.43 35.08
CA GLY A 683 -0.27 -4.00 36.46
C GLY A 683 -0.50 -2.50 36.72
N SER A 684 -0.92 -1.71 35.74
CA SER A 684 -1.24 -0.28 35.96
C SER A 684 -2.46 -0.07 36.87
N ASP A 685 -3.33 -1.07 36.99
CA ASP A 685 -4.50 -1.14 37.86
C ASP A 685 -4.23 -1.65 39.28
N GLN A 686 -3.00 -2.09 39.57
CA GLN A 686 -2.61 -2.52 40.90
C GLN A 686 -2.11 -1.30 41.70
N ASP A 687 -2.77 -1.00 42.82
CA ASP A 687 -2.39 0.07 43.76
C ASP A 687 -1.22 -0.40 44.67
N ARG A 688 -0.12 -0.85 44.05
CA ARG A 688 1.07 -1.41 44.72
C ARG A 688 2.34 -0.91 44.02
N ASP A 689 3.39 -0.66 44.81
CA ASP A 689 4.68 -0.17 44.30
C ASP A 689 5.33 -1.14 43.30
N VAL A 690 5.21 -2.44 43.55
CA VAL A 690 5.65 -3.50 42.61
C VAL A 690 4.46 -4.39 42.28
N PRO A 691 3.98 -4.40 41.02
CA PRO A 691 2.83 -5.20 40.63
C PRO A 691 3.20 -6.69 40.56
N ASP A 692 2.25 -7.55 40.93
CA ASP A 692 2.39 -8.99 40.79
C ASP A 692 2.04 -9.41 39.35
N LEU A 693 3.07 -9.71 38.57
CA LEU A 693 2.98 -9.96 37.13
C LEU A 693 3.78 -11.21 36.73
N SER A 694 3.28 -11.89 35.68
CA SER A 694 4.02 -12.93 34.98
C SER A 694 5.26 -12.36 34.26
N ASP A 695 6.24 -13.20 33.92
CA ASP A 695 7.45 -12.74 33.20
C ASP A 695 7.11 -12.09 31.85
N ALA A 696 6.12 -12.64 31.12
CA ALA A 696 5.61 -12.06 29.88
C ALA A 696 4.89 -10.72 30.11
N SER A 697 4.12 -10.60 31.18
CA SER A 697 3.46 -9.35 31.56
C SER A 697 4.47 -8.27 31.98
N TRP A 698 5.61 -8.65 32.56
CA TRP A 698 6.71 -7.73 32.85
C TRP A 698 7.38 -7.19 31.59
N ALA A 699 7.65 -8.05 30.59
CA ALA A 699 8.16 -7.61 29.30
C ALA A 699 7.18 -6.63 28.61
N MET A 700 5.89 -6.97 28.56
CA MET A 700 4.85 -6.10 28.01
C MET A 700 4.68 -4.79 28.77
N ARG A 701 4.72 -4.81 30.11
CA ARG A 701 4.68 -3.60 30.95
C ARG A 701 5.84 -2.68 30.63
N THR A 702 7.05 -3.25 30.58
CA THR A 702 8.27 -2.49 30.32
C THR A 702 8.24 -1.85 28.95
N LEU A 703 7.90 -2.62 27.92
CA LEU A 703 7.79 -2.11 26.56
C LEU A 703 6.73 -1.01 26.45
N ARG A 704 5.58 -1.17 27.09
CA ARG A 704 4.48 -0.19 26.99
C ARG A 704 4.67 1.06 27.85
N LYS A 705 5.38 0.96 28.99
CA LYS A 705 5.65 2.11 29.88
C LYS A 705 6.92 2.87 29.52
N LEU A 706 7.95 2.17 29.07
CA LEU A 706 9.27 2.76 28.78
C LEU A 706 9.64 2.74 27.30
N GLY A 707 8.85 2.04 26.47
CA GLY A 707 9.03 2.08 25.04
C GLY A 707 8.69 3.45 24.47
N TYR A 708 9.37 3.72 23.38
CA TYR A 708 9.22 4.88 22.53
C TYR A 708 7.91 4.71 21.76
N LEU A 709 6.96 5.65 21.94
CA LEU A 709 5.59 5.50 21.46
C LEU A 709 5.30 6.25 20.16
N SER A 710 4.77 5.54 19.17
CA SER A 710 4.18 6.17 17.98
C SER A 710 2.85 6.85 18.29
N VAL A 711 2.41 7.75 17.41
CA VAL A 711 1.07 8.37 17.47
C VAL A 711 -0.07 7.33 17.42
N ASP A 712 0.18 6.16 16.86
CA ASP A 712 -0.77 5.04 16.83
C ASP A 712 -0.79 4.21 18.12
N GLY A 713 0.04 4.55 19.11
CA GLY A 713 0.18 3.80 20.35
C GLY A 713 1.04 2.55 20.23
N GLU A 714 1.73 2.34 19.11
CA GLU A 714 2.76 1.30 19.01
C GLU A 714 3.94 1.68 19.90
N ALA A 715 4.51 0.68 20.57
CA ALA A 715 5.66 0.87 21.46
C ALA A 715 6.87 0.12 20.93
N VAL A 716 8.01 0.82 20.89
CA VAL A 716 9.27 0.26 20.38
C VAL A 716 10.34 0.37 21.46
N LEU A 717 11.12 -0.70 21.64
CA LEU A 717 12.28 -0.71 22.53
C LEU A 717 13.38 -1.58 21.94
N ALA A 718 14.64 -1.15 22.12
CA ALA A 718 15.78 -1.99 21.78
C ALA A 718 15.76 -3.27 22.62
N GLU A 719 15.93 -4.42 21.97
CA GLU A 719 15.76 -5.71 22.60
C GLU A 719 16.78 -5.94 23.74
N ASP A 720 18.01 -5.49 23.52
CA ASP A 720 19.11 -5.56 24.47
C ASP A 720 18.91 -4.66 25.71
N ALA A 721 18.07 -3.62 25.60
CA ALA A 721 17.72 -2.73 26.70
C ALA A 721 16.59 -3.27 27.60
N LEU A 722 15.84 -4.28 27.16
CA LEU A 722 14.62 -4.72 27.84
C LEU A 722 14.86 -5.18 29.29
N VAL A 723 15.84 -6.06 29.51
CA VAL A 723 16.07 -6.66 30.84
C VAL A 723 16.48 -5.60 31.86
N ARG A 724 17.36 -4.68 31.46
CA ARG A 724 17.76 -3.53 32.29
C ARG A 724 16.53 -2.70 32.66
N ASN A 725 15.71 -2.33 31.68
CA ASN A 725 14.52 -1.53 31.90
C ASN A 725 13.47 -2.25 32.76
N CYS A 726 13.35 -3.58 32.68
CA CYS A 726 12.50 -4.36 33.59
C CYS A 726 12.96 -4.22 35.05
N LEU A 727 14.28 -4.29 35.30
CA LEU A 727 14.86 -4.15 36.64
C LEU A 727 14.62 -2.74 37.19
N ASP A 728 14.75 -1.71 36.35
CA ASP A 728 14.51 -0.32 36.73
C ASP A 728 13.03 -0.07 37.11
N LEU A 729 12.10 -0.82 36.49
CA LEU A 729 10.68 -0.83 36.87
C LEU A 729 10.35 -1.71 38.08
N GLY A 730 11.35 -2.32 38.72
CA GLY A 730 11.18 -3.11 39.95
C GLY A 730 11.07 -4.62 39.77
N LEU A 731 11.43 -5.19 38.61
CA LEU A 731 11.51 -6.63 38.43
C LEU A 731 12.49 -7.25 39.47
N PRO A 732 12.10 -8.31 40.21
CA PRO A 732 13.03 -9.00 41.10
C PRO A 732 14.22 -9.60 40.35
N ARG A 733 15.45 -9.31 40.80
CA ARG A 733 16.69 -9.71 40.11
C ARG A 733 16.77 -11.20 39.74
N HIS A 734 16.27 -12.09 40.60
CA HIS A 734 16.27 -13.54 40.37
C HIS A 734 15.34 -14.00 39.22
N ARG A 735 14.51 -13.10 38.67
CA ARG A 735 13.64 -13.36 37.50
C ARG A 735 14.18 -12.78 36.20
N ALA A 736 15.26 -12.01 36.21
CA ALA A 736 15.80 -11.34 35.04
C ALA A 736 16.08 -12.32 33.87
N ASP A 737 16.68 -13.46 34.16
CA ASP A 737 17.02 -14.48 33.15
C ASP A 737 15.78 -15.13 32.50
N ARG A 738 14.61 -14.99 33.11
CA ARG A 738 13.34 -15.54 32.59
C ARG A 738 12.66 -14.61 31.58
N ILE A 739 13.09 -13.35 31.49
CA ILE A 739 12.51 -12.37 30.56
C ILE A 739 12.78 -12.74 29.10
N GLY A 740 14.00 -13.19 28.76
CA GLY A 740 14.33 -13.63 27.40
C GLY A 740 13.38 -14.72 26.87
N PRO A 741 13.24 -15.86 27.57
CA PRO A 741 12.26 -16.90 27.21
C PRO A 741 10.82 -16.38 27.14
N ALA A 742 10.41 -15.44 28.00
CA ALA A 742 9.08 -14.86 27.97
C ALA A 742 8.84 -13.98 26.74
N VAL A 743 9.85 -13.24 26.26
CA VAL A 743 9.80 -12.48 24.99
C VAL A 743 9.60 -13.44 23.82
N GLU A 744 10.33 -14.55 23.77
CA GLU A 744 10.17 -15.55 22.70
C GLU A 744 8.75 -16.12 22.67
N GLN A 745 8.13 -16.36 23.83
CA GLN A 745 6.72 -16.76 23.91
C GLN A 745 5.77 -15.69 23.36
N LEU A 746 6.03 -14.41 23.64
CA LEU A 746 5.23 -13.29 23.12
C LEU A 746 5.38 -13.11 21.60
N LEU A 747 6.58 -13.34 21.07
CA LEU A 747 6.85 -13.34 19.62
C LEU A 747 6.13 -14.49 18.92
N LEU A 748 6.22 -15.71 19.46
CA LEU A 748 5.50 -16.88 18.94
C LEU A 748 3.97 -16.69 19.00
N GLY A 749 3.48 -16.04 20.04
CA GLY A 749 2.07 -15.69 20.22
C GLY A 749 1.60 -14.50 19.36
N GLY A 750 2.52 -13.82 18.65
CA GLY A 750 2.21 -12.64 17.82
C GLY A 750 1.77 -11.41 18.62
N ARG A 751 2.09 -11.35 19.92
CA ARG A 751 1.83 -10.17 20.76
C ARG A 751 2.95 -9.13 20.67
N LEU A 752 4.14 -9.57 20.27
CA LEU A 752 5.28 -8.73 19.92
C LEU A 752 5.76 -9.08 18.51
N LEU A 753 6.44 -8.11 17.90
CA LEU A 753 7.17 -8.28 16.64
C LEU A 753 8.62 -7.94 16.87
N ARG A 754 9.52 -8.75 16.32
CA ARG A 754 10.95 -8.43 16.22
C ARG A 754 11.18 -7.79 14.86
N VAL A 755 11.69 -6.56 14.86
CA VAL A 755 11.92 -5.77 13.64
C VAL A 755 13.36 -5.23 13.63
N GLU A 756 13.91 -5.07 12.43
CA GLU A 756 15.19 -4.38 12.27
C GLU A 756 14.94 -2.86 12.35
N GLY A 757 15.68 -2.19 13.22
CA GLY A 757 15.67 -0.75 13.36
C GLY A 757 17.07 -0.23 13.65
N SER A 758 17.16 0.98 14.16
CA SER A 758 18.46 1.59 14.51
C SER A 758 18.35 2.39 15.80
N VAL A 759 19.43 2.55 16.53
CA VAL A 759 19.53 3.48 17.66
C VAL A 759 20.45 4.64 17.27
N ASP A 760 20.06 5.85 17.63
CA ASP A 760 20.92 7.03 17.48
C ASP A 760 21.98 7.09 18.60
N HIS A 761 22.78 8.15 18.58
CA HIS A 761 23.82 8.41 19.58
C HIS A 761 23.28 8.61 21.01
N ASP A 762 22.01 8.97 21.18
CA ASP A 762 21.36 9.14 22.48
C ASP A 762 20.72 7.82 22.98
N GLY A 763 20.86 6.74 22.20
CA GLY A 763 20.25 5.44 22.49
C GLY A 763 18.75 5.39 22.20
N ARG A 764 18.20 6.39 21.48
CA ARG A 764 16.79 6.40 21.09
C ARG A 764 16.57 5.46 19.90
N PRO A 765 15.63 4.51 20.00
CA PRO A 765 15.32 3.58 18.92
C PRO A 765 14.54 4.29 17.81
N TRP A 766 14.81 3.88 16.57
CA TRP A 766 14.21 4.37 15.34
C TRP A 766 13.74 3.19 14.48
N TYR A 767 12.52 3.27 13.99
CA TYR A 767 11.93 2.31 13.06
C TYR A 767 11.11 3.06 12.00
N PRO A 768 11.37 2.86 10.69
CA PRO A 768 12.41 2.02 10.09
C PRO A 768 13.86 2.47 10.41
N PRO A 769 14.90 1.64 10.15
CA PRO A 769 16.29 2.00 10.46
C PRO A 769 16.75 3.20 9.63
N ARG A 770 17.38 4.19 10.28
CA ARG A 770 17.89 5.41 9.64
C ARG A 770 19.34 5.25 9.16
N PRO A 771 19.72 5.83 8.00
CA PRO A 771 21.12 5.90 7.57
C PRO A 771 21.99 6.62 8.60
N GLY A 772 23.16 6.08 8.91
CA GLY A 772 24.10 6.67 9.88
C GLY A 772 23.87 6.29 11.35
N HIS A 773 22.73 5.66 11.69
CA HIS A 773 22.44 5.17 13.04
C HIS A 773 22.89 3.70 13.21
N VAL A 774 23.13 3.26 14.45
CA VAL A 774 23.57 1.89 14.73
C VAL A 774 22.39 0.94 14.57
N ARG A 775 22.47 0.02 13.60
CA ARG A 775 21.41 -0.97 13.38
C ARG A 775 21.30 -1.94 14.56
N THR A 776 20.08 -2.20 15.02
CA THR A 776 19.81 -3.13 16.12
C THR A 776 18.43 -3.77 15.96
N LEU A 777 18.19 -4.83 16.73
CA LEU A 777 16.89 -5.47 16.82
C LEU A 777 16.00 -4.71 17.81
N LEU A 778 14.82 -4.35 17.35
CA LEU A 778 13.80 -3.69 18.16
C LEU A 778 12.64 -4.65 18.41
N LEU A 779 12.13 -4.64 19.64
CA LEU A 779 10.85 -5.22 19.99
C LEU A 779 9.77 -4.17 19.76
N ARG A 780 8.79 -4.51 18.91
CA ARG A 780 7.65 -3.66 18.57
C ARG A 780 6.37 -4.29 19.10
N TYR A 781 5.64 -3.53 19.90
CA TYR A 781 4.27 -3.83 20.30
C TYR A 781 3.31 -3.01 19.46
N VAL A 782 2.28 -3.66 18.95
CA VAL A 782 1.20 -3.02 18.20
C VAL A 782 -0.10 -3.26 18.97
N PRO A 783 -0.82 -2.20 19.38
CA PRO A 783 -2.08 -2.37 20.10
C PRO A 783 -3.12 -3.05 19.22
N GLN A 784 -3.86 -4.00 19.80
CA GLN A 784 -4.90 -4.73 19.07
C GLN A 784 -6.22 -3.97 19.15
N ILE A 785 -6.56 -3.23 18.09
CA ILE A 785 -7.77 -2.41 18.00
C ILE A 785 -8.85 -3.17 17.20
N GLN A 786 -10.02 -3.38 17.81
CA GLN A 786 -11.17 -4.02 17.16
C GLN A 786 -12.42 -3.14 17.28
N SER A 787 -13.10 -2.85 16.17
CA SER A 787 -14.41 -2.18 16.23
C SER A 787 -15.46 -3.15 16.76
N VAL A 788 -16.12 -2.79 17.86
CA VAL A 788 -17.21 -3.56 18.45
C VAL A 788 -18.53 -3.11 17.81
N THR A 789 -19.35 -4.07 17.36
CA THR A 789 -20.70 -3.72 16.88
C THR A 789 -21.52 -3.26 18.07
N PRO A 790 -22.13 -2.06 18.05
CA PRO A 790 -22.98 -1.61 19.14
C PRO A 790 -24.13 -2.59 19.29
N GLN A 791 -24.10 -3.39 20.35
CA GLN A 791 -25.17 -4.34 20.65
C GLN A 791 -26.44 -3.51 20.89
N ARG A 792 -27.44 -3.61 19.99
CA ARG A 792 -28.77 -3.02 20.20
C ARG A 792 -29.32 -3.57 21.51
N GLN A 793 -29.32 -2.76 22.56
CA GLN A 793 -30.09 -3.06 23.75
C GLN A 793 -31.57 -2.95 23.38
N THR A 794 -32.21 -4.09 23.17
CA THR A 794 -33.68 -4.19 23.12
C THR A 794 -34.23 -3.77 24.48
N ALA A 795 -35.09 -2.76 24.48
CA ALA A 795 -35.61 -2.06 25.66
C ALA A 795 -36.52 -2.90 26.60
N ASN A 796 -36.53 -4.24 26.50
CA ASN A 796 -37.37 -5.11 27.31
C ASN A 796 -36.63 -6.20 28.11
N GLU A 797 -35.30 -6.09 28.30
CA GLU A 797 -34.61 -6.87 29.34
C GLU A 797 -34.02 -5.94 30.41
N TRP A 798 -34.92 -5.37 31.21
CA TRP A 798 -34.56 -4.73 32.47
C TRP A 798 -34.27 -5.76 33.56
N HIS A 799 -33.25 -6.59 33.34
CA HIS A 799 -32.50 -7.22 34.44
C HIS A 799 -31.01 -7.01 34.18
N ARG A 800 -30.43 -6.09 34.95
CA ARG A 800 -28.97 -5.88 35.01
C ARG A 800 -28.30 -7.24 35.23
N HIS A 801 -27.62 -7.76 34.21
CA HIS A 801 -26.60 -8.78 34.41
C HIS A 801 -25.41 -8.14 35.14
N ARG A 802 -25.54 -7.99 36.45
CA ARG A 802 -24.40 -7.90 37.37
C ARG A 802 -23.62 -9.20 37.19
N ARG A 803 -22.55 -9.17 36.40
CA ARG A 803 -21.68 -10.33 36.21
C ARG A 803 -21.00 -10.63 37.54
N GLY A 804 -21.59 -11.52 38.33
CA GLY A 804 -20.89 -12.14 39.45
C GLY A 804 -19.70 -12.93 38.91
N HIS A 805 -18.50 -12.63 39.39
CA HIS A 805 -17.29 -13.33 38.99
C HIS A 805 -17.15 -14.63 39.80
N TRP A 806 -16.62 -15.66 39.15
CA TRP A 806 -16.25 -16.90 39.81
C TRP A 806 -14.92 -16.70 40.51
N VAL A 807 -14.91 -16.89 41.83
CA VAL A 807 -13.68 -16.94 42.61
C VAL A 807 -13.19 -18.38 42.56
N THR A 808 -11.98 -18.61 42.04
CA THR A 808 -11.34 -19.93 42.06
C THR A 808 -11.21 -20.43 43.49
N GLY A 809 -11.21 -21.75 43.70
CA GLY A 809 -11.05 -22.29 45.04
C GLY A 809 -9.68 -21.89 45.63
N PHE A 810 -9.64 -21.54 46.91
CA PHE A 810 -8.41 -21.13 47.58
C PHE A 810 -8.39 -21.54 49.04
N VAL A 811 -7.19 -21.60 49.62
CA VAL A 811 -6.98 -21.94 51.03
C VAL A 811 -6.97 -20.67 51.87
N ARG A 812 -7.74 -20.63 52.96
CA ARG A 812 -7.78 -19.51 53.92
C ARG A 812 -7.38 -19.97 55.31
N ARG A 813 -6.77 -19.07 56.08
CA ARG A 813 -6.43 -19.31 57.49
C ARG A 813 -7.67 -19.21 58.38
N LEU A 814 -7.84 -20.16 59.29
CA LEU A 814 -8.88 -20.14 60.32
C LEU A 814 -8.38 -19.41 61.58
N PRO A 815 -9.31 -18.95 62.46
CA PRO A 815 -8.96 -18.39 63.76
C PRO A 815 -8.11 -19.38 64.59
N PRO A 816 -7.25 -18.89 65.52
CA PRO A 816 -6.41 -19.74 66.34
C PRO A 816 -7.23 -20.81 67.10
N GLY A 817 -6.82 -22.07 67.01
CA GLY A 817 -7.50 -23.21 67.65
C GLY A 817 -8.61 -23.87 66.83
N ALA A 818 -8.98 -23.33 65.67
CA ALA A 818 -9.99 -23.91 64.79
C ALA A 818 -9.36 -24.77 63.68
N GLN A 819 -9.96 -25.92 63.39
CA GLN A 819 -9.53 -26.85 62.32
C GLN A 819 -10.56 -26.91 61.19
N ALA A 820 -10.11 -27.27 59.98
CA ALA A 820 -11.02 -27.50 58.86
C ALA A 820 -11.93 -28.71 59.14
N SER A 821 -13.20 -28.59 58.74
CA SER A 821 -14.10 -29.74 58.77
C SER A 821 -13.65 -30.80 57.77
N ALA A 822 -13.97 -32.07 58.04
CA ALA A 822 -13.66 -33.19 57.15
C ALA A 822 -14.15 -32.95 55.70
N GLU A 823 -15.30 -32.28 55.54
CA GLU A 823 -15.85 -31.93 54.23
C GLU A 823 -14.95 -30.96 53.43
N GLN A 824 -14.28 -30.01 54.10
CA GLN A 824 -13.37 -29.07 53.43
C GLN A 824 -11.98 -29.66 53.19
N VAL A 825 -11.57 -30.64 54.00
CA VAL A 825 -10.37 -31.44 53.73
C VAL A 825 -10.57 -32.29 52.47
N GLU A 826 -11.72 -32.92 52.33
CA GLU A 826 -12.04 -33.73 51.15
C GLU A 826 -12.21 -32.87 49.90
N ALA A 827 -12.88 -31.72 50.03
CA ALA A 827 -12.99 -30.74 48.93
C ALA A 827 -11.63 -30.22 48.44
N HIS A 828 -10.64 -30.14 49.33
CA HIS A 828 -9.28 -29.77 48.97
C HIS A 828 -8.59 -30.88 48.15
N ARG A 829 -8.76 -32.15 48.55
CA ARG A 829 -8.23 -33.30 47.81
C ARG A 829 -8.80 -33.39 46.40
N ASP A 830 -10.11 -33.21 46.26
CA ASP A 830 -10.78 -33.19 44.95
C ASP A 830 -10.24 -32.07 44.05
N ALA A 831 -9.97 -30.89 44.63
CA ALA A 831 -9.43 -29.74 43.90
C ALA A 831 -7.96 -29.92 43.48
N VAL A 832 -7.16 -30.63 44.28
CA VAL A 832 -5.79 -31.03 43.93
C VAL A 832 -5.81 -32.05 42.79
N LEU A 833 -6.70 -33.06 42.85
CA LEU A 833 -6.87 -34.04 41.76
C LEU A 833 -7.30 -33.37 40.45
N ALA A 834 -8.15 -32.35 40.52
CA ALA A 834 -8.57 -31.55 39.37
C ALA A 834 -7.53 -30.51 38.92
N SER A 835 -6.34 -30.45 39.55
CA SER A 835 -5.28 -29.46 39.30
C SER A 835 -5.73 -28.00 39.46
N GLU A 836 -6.75 -27.75 40.27
CA GLU A 836 -7.28 -26.40 40.57
C GLU A 836 -6.48 -25.69 41.68
N VAL A 837 -5.76 -26.45 42.51
CA VAL A 837 -4.91 -25.97 43.62
C VAL A 837 -3.60 -26.76 43.62
N VAL A 838 -2.54 -26.17 44.16
CA VAL A 838 -1.21 -26.79 44.29
C VAL A 838 -1.29 -28.13 45.04
N ASP A 839 -0.64 -29.16 44.49
CA ASP A 839 -0.58 -30.52 45.04
C ASP A 839 0.20 -30.56 46.37
N ARG A 840 -0.53 -30.38 47.47
CA ARG A 840 -0.05 -30.45 48.86
C ARG A 840 -1.22 -30.76 49.79
N ASP A 841 -0.95 -31.31 50.96
CA ASP A 841 -1.99 -31.48 51.98
C ASP A 841 -2.41 -30.12 52.61
N LEU A 842 -3.66 -30.04 53.07
CA LEU A 842 -4.22 -28.83 53.68
C LEU A 842 -3.58 -28.60 55.07
N PRO A 843 -2.85 -27.48 55.31
CA PRO A 843 -2.13 -27.26 56.56
C PRO A 843 -3.06 -27.08 57.78
N GLU A 844 -2.57 -27.45 58.98
CA GLU A 844 -3.31 -27.25 60.23
C GLU A 844 -3.67 -25.78 60.45
N GLY A 845 -4.92 -25.53 60.86
CA GLY A 845 -5.44 -24.15 61.04
C GLY A 845 -5.80 -23.44 59.74
N PHE A 846 -5.88 -24.15 58.60
CA PHE A 846 -6.37 -23.62 57.32
C PHE A 846 -7.57 -24.42 56.83
N THR A 847 -8.43 -23.79 56.03
CA THR A 847 -9.59 -24.42 55.39
C THR A 847 -9.63 -24.10 53.91
N TYR A 848 -10.13 -25.04 53.11
CA TYR A 848 -10.37 -24.80 51.71
C TYR A 848 -11.71 -24.10 51.51
N VAL A 849 -11.73 -23.14 50.59
CA VAL A 849 -12.96 -22.47 50.16
C VAL A 849 -13.20 -22.91 48.73
N ARG A 850 -14.25 -23.71 48.54
CA ARG A 850 -14.68 -24.14 47.21
C ARG A 850 -14.92 -22.93 46.30
N ARG A 851 -14.70 -23.13 45.00
CA ARG A 851 -15.05 -22.17 43.97
C ARG A 851 -16.49 -21.71 44.16
N HIS A 852 -16.70 -20.41 44.32
CA HIS A 852 -18.02 -19.84 44.52
C HIS A 852 -18.17 -18.54 43.73
N ARG A 853 -19.42 -18.23 43.39
CA ARG A 853 -19.75 -17.02 42.63
C ARG A 853 -20.03 -15.89 43.59
N ARG A 854 -19.27 -14.79 43.51
CA ARG A 854 -19.56 -13.56 44.25
C ARG A 854 -20.31 -12.59 43.37
N ALA A 855 -21.47 -12.13 43.84
CA ALA A 855 -22.17 -10.98 43.30
C ALA A 855 -21.91 -9.77 44.20
N ARG A 856 -21.60 -8.61 43.61
CA ARG A 856 -21.59 -7.30 44.30
C ARG A 856 -22.89 -6.56 44.01
#